data_AF-A0A0C2ZUZ7-F1
#
_entry.id   AF-A0A0C2ZUZ7-F1
#
_cell.length_a   1.000
_cell.length_b   1.000
_cell.length_c   1.000
_cell.angle_alpha   90.00
_cell.angle_beta   90.00
_cell.angle_gamma   90.00
#
_symmetry.space_group_name_H-M   'P 1'
#
loop_
_entity.id
_entity.type
_entity.pdbx_description
1 polymer ?
#
loop_
_entity_poly.entity_id
_entity_poly.type
_entity_poly.pdbx_seq_one_letter_code
_entity_poly.pdbx_strand_id
1 'polypeptide(L)'
;MKWDKRVRIDVGSITKLSPPSNSFELKVPNLYYILRILYNTTESIHIEHFKIDSIVGTLDYKDKNLIVNSSLFDLKAIYQITPKEVFSKELYLRFHDYDLEFIGSGTIESHADTIKLDTLFSYADVLNGGVTLTYLNNQVTLDAKCEPITDLGRLEAKLGIDPYINEWVFKRLQAKSLHLDTVRSVFAPNKLEEFLAHLYVDAHYEDVSYVFDKDLAPVVAQSTHLTIQNSVASFTLESPSYRGHAIDAITASIDKLAIKRPQLISYPPMLRIDIDYKGLLTQQLMDILRMYDVNLPLAQRSGTTKLLFKYHKNLISKVKGWYATLSLNSANFLFNRLPFHVQEANLRIHDKHIFFESLKFAKKDEYRLSLKGDYDITQQKGEITGIANYFNFYGITNTKPIPFVSHFSPQAFTLEANGTTLNAMELFDFSISPNIFVLDANNTLHTQPIKLYRKGVFDATIDGTLNIKTLENSLTIALQTLNVPLENNTSLKLIQPLKLHTNPQDIRHIHTTQNLHLAYNNHTLSLEKFYIRLMENLQAHIQTLTLDGNYTAQARLEYDYTQQHLEGHLYDAQGTLTYQDKTLLLLKKDPLDFNITFNHDDTLVRIAPWDLEYHYMHGLHRFILPKLAPLRLYAPVLATYPELESNTDIRTRNFVDFDFNATLQNTQIPGYINPNSDGSLGFYGSYSLPQNALFVRLNDDVDLIMDDNLALSLSGARIDLDALSSAKLPINSSSSDLSFKQIDIDAQMGEFFFNGGHAFLYDTLQAAYIQGELYATVMHKLGRAILFYTQESIELFGEKFGDEFIRRLLNFNGLSGGEYSIYLQGTPMQFKGGITLQNATARGFTTYNNILALINSVPALLTLKSPGFNDQGYTINNGEILFSRTQNRFTFETIKLYGKSTNVFGNGAIDLTKKEIDLTLRIMLLKDAGTILSNIPIAGHLLLGDDGSLSTTLTVSGSVDDPKVSVNLGKDLIMAPVNIIKRTVDLPVKLLQWLNGTSQKSE
;
A
#
# COMPACT_ATOMS: atom_id res chain seq x y z
N MET A 1 -45.72 -77.91 -18.15
CA MET A 1 -46.55 -77.41 -19.26
C MET A 1 -45.63 -76.83 -20.33
N LYS A 2 -45.58 -77.41 -21.54
CA LYS A 2 -44.98 -76.74 -22.70
C LYS A 2 -46.03 -75.83 -23.30
N TRP A 3 -45.77 -74.53 -23.29
CA TRP A 3 -46.62 -73.55 -23.97
C TRP A 3 -46.10 -73.47 -25.42
N ASP A 4 -46.72 -74.22 -26.32
CA ASP A 4 -46.32 -74.30 -27.75
C ASP A 4 -46.97 -73.21 -28.63
N LYS A 5 -47.66 -72.23 -28.04
CA LYS A 5 -48.29 -71.12 -28.78
C LYS A 5 -47.41 -69.87 -28.69
N ARG A 6 -47.05 -69.31 -29.85
CA ARG A 6 -46.35 -68.02 -29.96
C ARG A 6 -47.35 -66.85 -29.88
N VAL A 7 -46.88 -65.70 -29.43
CA VAL A 7 -47.70 -64.50 -29.22
C VAL A 7 -47.84 -63.73 -30.53
N ARG A 8 -49.06 -63.34 -30.89
CA ARG A 8 -49.34 -62.35 -31.94
C ARG A 8 -49.77 -61.04 -31.28
N ILE A 9 -49.08 -59.96 -31.61
CA ILE A 9 -49.36 -58.62 -31.08
C ILE A 9 -49.74 -57.73 -32.25
N ASP A 10 -50.96 -57.21 -32.23
CA ASP A 10 -51.48 -56.28 -33.23
C ASP A 10 -51.99 -55.05 -32.48
N VAL A 11 -51.36 -53.90 -32.74
CA VAL A 11 -51.61 -52.66 -32.02
C VAL A 11 -51.75 -51.52 -33.03
N GLY A 12 -52.96 -50.98 -33.16
CA GLY A 12 -53.19 -49.83 -34.05
C GLY A 12 -52.41 -48.58 -33.63
N SER A 13 -52.31 -48.30 -32.32
CA SER A 13 -51.41 -47.24 -31.84
C SER A 13 -50.84 -47.51 -30.46
N ILE A 14 -49.56 -47.21 -30.28
CA ILE A 14 -48.90 -47.21 -28.98
C ILE A 14 -48.18 -45.88 -28.76
N THR A 15 -48.50 -45.22 -27.64
CA THR A 15 -47.86 -43.96 -27.25
C THR A 15 -47.25 -44.14 -25.88
N LYS A 16 -45.94 -43.92 -25.77
CA LYS A 16 -45.24 -43.93 -24.49
C LYS A 16 -45.25 -42.51 -23.92
N LEU A 17 -46.09 -42.27 -22.89
CA LEU A 17 -46.04 -41.04 -22.10
C LEU A 17 -44.97 -41.21 -21.02
N SER A 18 -43.77 -40.67 -21.23
CA SER A 18 -42.70 -40.64 -20.21
C SER A 18 -42.57 -39.23 -19.62
N PRO A 19 -42.27 -39.08 -18.31
CA PRO A 19 -41.95 -37.79 -17.72
C PRO A 19 -40.65 -37.21 -18.33
N PRO A 20 -40.50 -35.87 -18.35
CA PRO A 20 -39.45 -35.19 -19.10
C PRO A 20 -38.14 -35.18 -18.29
N SER A 21 -37.46 -36.31 -18.23
CA SER A 21 -36.01 -36.41 -18.04
C SER A 21 -35.68 -37.85 -17.74
N ASN A 22 -35.31 -38.60 -18.76
CA ASN A 22 -34.27 -39.61 -18.64
C ASN A 22 -33.77 -39.82 -20.06
N SER A 23 -32.52 -39.43 -20.30
CA SER A 23 -31.75 -39.80 -21.47
C SER A 23 -32.00 -41.27 -21.79
N PHE A 24 -32.37 -41.57 -23.03
CA PHE A 24 -32.54 -42.94 -23.50
C PHE A 24 -31.19 -43.64 -23.41
N GLU A 25 -30.92 -44.32 -22.29
CA GLU A 25 -29.70 -45.05 -22.05
C GLU A 25 -29.89 -46.43 -22.70
N LEU A 26 -29.24 -46.68 -23.84
CA LEU A 26 -29.30 -47.96 -24.54
C LEU A 26 -28.56 -49.01 -23.70
N LYS A 27 -29.28 -49.67 -22.80
CA LYS A 27 -28.72 -50.81 -22.05
C LYS A 27 -28.66 -52.02 -22.99
N VAL A 28 -27.48 -52.28 -23.56
CA VAL A 28 -27.23 -53.38 -24.50
C VAL A 28 -27.72 -54.75 -24.00
N PRO A 29 -27.60 -55.12 -22.70
CA PRO A 29 -28.22 -56.33 -22.17
C PRO A 29 -29.71 -56.42 -22.48
N ASN A 30 -30.44 -55.30 -22.28
CA ASN A 30 -31.87 -55.25 -22.54
C ASN A 30 -32.17 -55.51 -24.02
N LEU A 31 -31.35 -55.00 -24.95
CA LEU A 31 -31.57 -55.22 -26.38
C LEU A 31 -31.36 -56.69 -26.76
N TYR A 32 -30.28 -57.34 -26.30
CA TYR A 32 -30.08 -58.78 -26.51
C TYR A 32 -31.26 -59.60 -25.96
N TYR A 33 -31.67 -59.34 -24.71
CA TYR A 33 -32.79 -60.07 -24.11
C TYR A 33 -34.12 -59.79 -24.80
N ILE A 34 -34.41 -58.55 -25.21
CA ILE A 34 -35.61 -58.17 -25.96
C ILE A 34 -35.64 -58.92 -27.28
N LEU A 35 -34.57 -58.85 -28.09
CA LEU A 35 -34.50 -59.54 -29.37
C LEU A 35 -34.61 -61.07 -29.20
N ARG A 36 -34.06 -61.62 -28.12
CA ARG A 36 -34.17 -63.04 -27.76
C ARG A 36 -35.59 -63.46 -27.35
N ILE A 37 -36.29 -62.63 -26.60
CA ILE A 37 -37.70 -62.86 -26.27
C ILE A 37 -38.54 -62.80 -27.54
N LEU A 38 -38.36 -61.77 -28.36
CA LEU A 38 -39.06 -61.60 -29.64
C LEU A 38 -38.83 -62.81 -30.57
N TYR A 39 -37.60 -63.31 -30.66
CA TYR A 39 -37.25 -64.45 -31.51
C TYR A 39 -37.90 -65.77 -31.08
N ASN A 40 -37.92 -66.06 -29.78
CA ASN A 40 -38.36 -67.37 -29.27
C ASN A 40 -39.85 -67.44 -28.99
N THR A 41 -40.48 -66.33 -28.62
CA THR A 41 -41.86 -66.33 -28.08
C THR A 41 -42.90 -65.66 -28.97
N THR A 42 -42.48 -64.85 -29.95
CA THR A 42 -43.38 -63.99 -30.73
C THR A 42 -43.51 -64.49 -32.16
N GLU A 43 -44.74 -64.58 -32.67
CA GLU A 43 -45.03 -64.95 -34.06
C GLU A 43 -44.98 -63.73 -34.96
N SER A 44 -45.67 -62.66 -34.56
CA SER A 44 -45.65 -61.37 -35.24
C SER A 44 -45.97 -60.22 -34.29
N ILE A 45 -45.37 -59.07 -34.56
CA ILE A 45 -45.74 -57.78 -34.00
C ILE A 45 -46.03 -56.86 -35.17
N HIS A 46 -47.22 -56.30 -35.18
CA HIS A 46 -47.59 -55.21 -36.08
C HIS A 46 -48.00 -54.00 -35.25
N ILE A 47 -47.28 -52.89 -35.44
CA ILE A 47 -47.63 -51.60 -34.84
C ILE A 47 -47.77 -50.60 -35.98
N GLU A 48 -49.01 -50.25 -36.29
CA GLU A 48 -49.31 -49.29 -37.36
C GLU A 48 -48.74 -47.91 -37.04
N HIS A 49 -48.85 -47.48 -35.77
CA HIS A 49 -48.34 -46.18 -35.34
C HIS A 49 -47.74 -46.27 -33.93
N PHE A 50 -46.42 -46.06 -33.83
CA PHE A 50 -45.78 -45.79 -32.54
C PHE A 50 -45.38 -44.32 -32.43
N LYS A 51 -45.54 -43.77 -31.23
CA LYS A 51 -44.95 -42.49 -30.84
C LYS A 51 -44.17 -42.62 -29.54
N ILE A 52 -42.87 -42.37 -29.62
CA ILE A 52 -41.96 -42.30 -28.47
C ILE A 52 -41.30 -40.92 -28.54
N ASP A 53 -41.64 -40.04 -27.60
CA ASP A 53 -41.22 -38.63 -27.59
C ASP A 53 -41.55 -37.92 -28.92
N SER A 54 -40.54 -37.44 -29.66
CA SER A 54 -40.69 -36.80 -30.98
C SER A 54 -40.61 -37.79 -32.15
N ILE A 55 -40.29 -39.06 -31.90
CA ILE A 55 -40.10 -40.06 -32.94
C ILE A 55 -41.44 -40.73 -33.24
N VAL A 56 -41.84 -40.67 -34.50
CA VAL A 56 -43.04 -41.33 -35.02
C VAL A 56 -42.64 -42.32 -36.11
N GLY A 57 -43.32 -43.47 -36.14
CA GLY A 57 -43.01 -44.50 -37.10
C GLY A 57 -43.89 -45.73 -37.02
N THR A 58 -43.52 -46.73 -37.83
CA THR A 58 -44.15 -48.05 -37.90
C THR A 58 -43.15 -49.13 -37.50
N LEU A 59 -43.64 -50.19 -36.87
CA LEU A 59 -42.82 -51.34 -36.52
C LEU A 59 -43.49 -52.62 -37.00
N ASP A 60 -42.74 -53.38 -37.79
CA ASP A 60 -43.13 -54.67 -38.30
C ASP A 60 -42.09 -55.71 -37.89
N TYR A 61 -42.56 -56.75 -37.21
CA TYR A 61 -41.76 -57.93 -36.90
C TYR A 61 -42.51 -59.19 -37.30
N LYS A 62 -41.99 -59.91 -38.29
CA LYS A 62 -42.53 -61.20 -38.75
C LYS A 62 -41.42 -62.05 -39.34
N ASP A 63 -41.46 -63.36 -39.12
CA ASP A 63 -40.48 -64.31 -39.67
C ASP A 63 -39.02 -63.94 -39.33
N LYS A 64 -38.80 -63.33 -38.15
CA LYS A 64 -37.49 -62.85 -37.63
C LYS A 64 -36.89 -61.68 -38.41
N ASN A 65 -37.67 -61.07 -39.30
CA ASN A 65 -37.35 -59.83 -39.97
C ASN A 65 -37.92 -58.67 -39.15
N LEU A 66 -37.05 -57.75 -38.72
CA LEU A 66 -37.43 -56.52 -38.02
C LEU A 66 -37.28 -55.36 -38.99
N ILE A 67 -38.38 -54.67 -39.22
CA ILE A 67 -38.44 -53.45 -40.01
C ILE A 67 -38.97 -52.34 -39.12
N VAL A 68 -38.19 -51.26 -39.00
CA VAL A 68 -38.59 -50.04 -38.33
C VAL A 68 -38.39 -48.90 -39.31
N ASN A 69 -39.49 -48.28 -39.69
CA ASN A 69 -39.47 -47.07 -40.50
C ASN A 69 -39.90 -45.91 -39.61
N SER A 70 -39.04 -44.92 -39.47
CA SER A 70 -39.28 -43.78 -38.59
C SER A 70 -38.99 -42.47 -39.31
N SER A 71 -39.41 -41.36 -38.70
CA SER A 71 -39.09 -40.03 -39.20
C SER A 71 -37.59 -39.67 -39.16
N LEU A 72 -36.72 -40.48 -38.53
CA LEU A 72 -35.28 -40.19 -38.40
C LEU A 72 -34.38 -41.22 -39.10
N PHE A 73 -34.80 -42.48 -39.10
CA PHE A 73 -34.03 -43.58 -39.67
C PHE A 73 -34.93 -44.70 -40.19
N ASP A 74 -34.39 -45.41 -41.18
CA ASP A 74 -34.89 -46.70 -41.62
C ASP A 74 -33.96 -47.80 -41.13
N LEU A 75 -34.53 -48.80 -40.47
CA LEU A 75 -33.82 -49.99 -40.04
C LEU A 75 -34.49 -51.22 -40.62
N LYS A 76 -33.72 -52.04 -41.32
CA LYS A 76 -34.11 -53.40 -41.68
C LYS A 76 -33.02 -54.36 -41.22
N ALA A 77 -33.43 -55.33 -40.42
CA ALA A 77 -32.52 -56.33 -39.88
C ALA A 77 -33.15 -57.73 -39.92
N ILE A 78 -32.47 -58.65 -40.60
CA ILE A 78 -32.79 -60.09 -40.54
C ILE A 78 -31.76 -60.74 -39.62
N TYR A 79 -32.22 -61.27 -38.48
CA TYR A 79 -31.32 -61.74 -37.43
C TYR A 79 -31.58 -63.18 -36.98
N GLN A 80 -30.52 -63.82 -36.50
CA GLN A 80 -30.50 -65.14 -35.87
C GLN A 80 -29.95 -65.03 -34.45
N ILE A 81 -30.29 -65.99 -33.60
CA ILE A 81 -29.89 -65.98 -32.18
C ILE A 81 -29.26 -67.31 -31.79
N THR A 82 -28.12 -67.23 -31.09
CA THR A 82 -27.48 -68.33 -30.38
C THR A 82 -27.49 -68.06 -28.86
N PRO A 83 -27.08 -69.03 -28.02
CA PRO A 83 -26.96 -68.78 -26.57
C PRO A 83 -25.98 -67.66 -26.20
N LYS A 84 -25.05 -67.30 -27.09
CA LYS A 84 -23.98 -66.32 -26.83
C LYS A 84 -24.20 -64.97 -27.51
N GLU A 85 -24.89 -64.92 -28.65
CA GLU A 85 -24.99 -63.71 -29.47
C GLU A 85 -26.30 -63.61 -30.30
N VAL A 86 -26.66 -62.39 -30.69
CA VAL A 86 -27.61 -62.08 -31.77
C VAL A 86 -26.80 -61.59 -32.95
N PHE A 87 -26.97 -62.20 -34.13
CA PHE A 87 -26.24 -61.81 -35.33
C PHE A 87 -27.19 -61.58 -36.50
N SER A 88 -26.98 -60.48 -37.21
CA SER A 88 -27.66 -60.13 -38.45
C SER A 88 -26.66 -60.12 -39.60
N LYS A 89 -26.90 -60.97 -40.60
CA LYS A 89 -26.12 -60.98 -41.85
C LYS A 89 -26.56 -59.88 -42.83
N GLU A 90 -27.79 -59.41 -42.68
CA GLU A 90 -28.40 -58.39 -43.52
C GLU A 90 -28.92 -57.29 -42.62
N LEU A 91 -28.06 -56.29 -42.42
CA LEU A 91 -28.37 -55.05 -41.73
C LEU A 91 -28.34 -53.91 -42.75
N TYR A 92 -29.46 -53.20 -42.82
CA TYR A 92 -29.61 -51.97 -43.54
C TYR A 92 -30.01 -50.88 -42.56
N LEU A 93 -29.21 -49.82 -42.51
CA LEU A 93 -29.48 -48.66 -41.66
C LEU A 93 -29.23 -47.40 -42.47
N ARG A 94 -30.28 -46.58 -42.62
CA ARG A 94 -30.18 -45.30 -43.29
C ARG A 94 -30.61 -44.19 -42.35
N PHE A 95 -29.77 -43.17 -42.24
CA PHE A 95 -30.10 -41.93 -41.52
C PHE A 95 -30.42 -40.84 -42.54
N HIS A 96 -31.65 -40.33 -42.51
CA HIS A 96 -32.14 -39.40 -43.53
C HIS A 96 -31.46 -38.03 -43.45
N ASP A 97 -31.27 -37.50 -42.23
CA ASP A 97 -30.73 -36.15 -42.02
C ASP A 97 -29.26 -35.99 -42.43
N TYR A 98 -28.53 -37.10 -42.60
CA TYR A 98 -27.08 -37.09 -42.86
C TYR A 98 -26.70 -37.66 -44.24
N ASP A 99 -27.66 -38.08 -45.06
CA ASP A 99 -27.42 -38.76 -46.34
C ASP A 99 -26.36 -39.87 -46.21
N LEU A 100 -26.53 -40.66 -45.15
CA LEU A 100 -25.58 -41.67 -44.70
C LEU A 100 -26.28 -43.02 -44.67
N GLU A 101 -25.68 -43.96 -45.38
CA GLU A 101 -26.19 -45.31 -45.54
C GLU A 101 -25.14 -46.33 -45.09
N PHE A 102 -25.59 -47.30 -44.28
CA PHE A 102 -24.80 -48.44 -43.85
C PHE A 102 -25.46 -49.74 -44.34
N ILE A 103 -24.67 -50.56 -45.04
CA ILE A 103 -25.10 -51.86 -45.55
C ILE A 103 -24.07 -52.90 -45.16
N GLY A 104 -24.49 -53.95 -44.45
CA GLY A 104 -23.58 -55.02 -44.07
C GLY A 104 -24.14 -55.95 -43.03
N SER A 105 -23.31 -56.29 -42.03
CA SER A 105 -23.69 -57.19 -40.95
C SER A 105 -23.46 -56.58 -39.56
N GLY A 106 -24.16 -57.11 -38.56
CA GLY A 106 -24.07 -56.62 -37.18
C GLY A 106 -24.26 -57.72 -36.15
N THR A 107 -23.48 -57.68 -35.06
CA THR A 107 -23.47 -58.66 -33.97
C THR A 107 -23.69 -57.98 -32.62
N ILE A 108 -24.47 -58.61 -31.74
CA ILE A 108 -24.70 -58.20 -30.34
C ILE A 108 -24.37 -59.38 -29.42
N GLU A 109 -23.43 -59.19 -28.49
CA GLU A 109 -22.99 -60.24 -27.56
C GLU A 109 -23.71 -60.17 -26.21
N SER A 110 -24.13 -61.33 -25.69
CA SER A 110 -25.04 -61.44 -24.55
C SER A 110 -24.45 -61.12 -23.17
N HIS A 111 -23.12 -61.22 -23.00
CA HIS A 111 -22.44 -61.11 -21.70
C HIS A 111 -21.31 -60.05 -21.68
N ALA A 112 -21.10 -59.34 -22.80
CA ALA A 112 -19.96 -58.44 -22.98
C ALA A 112 -20.36 -56.97 -23.17
N ASP A 113 -21.66 -56.63 -23.17
CA ASP A 113 -22.17 -55.29 -23.51
C ASP A 113 -21.66 -54.74 -24.85
N THR A 114 -21.30 -55.65 -25.77
CA THR A 114 -20.68 -55.33 -27.05
C THR A 114 -21.71 -55.31 -28.19
N ILE A 115 -21.70 -54.25 -28.99
CA ILE A 115 -22.33 -54.22 -30.32
C ILE A 115 -21.23 -53.97 -31.34
N LYS A 116 -21.11 -54.84 -32.35
CA LYS A 116 -20.17 -54.66 -33.45
C LYS A 116 -20.92 -54.60 -34.77
N LEU A 117 -20.67 -53.56 -35.56
CA LEU A 117 -21.18 -53.40 -36.92
C LEU A 117 -19.98 -53.43 -37.88
N ASP A 118 -20.03 -54.33 -38.84
CA ASP A 118 -19.05 -54.42 -39.92
C ASP A 118 -19.80 -54.15 -41.23
N THR A 119 -19.68 -52.93 -41.73
CA THR A 119 -20.54 -52.39 -42.80
C THR A 119 -19.75 -51.68 -43.87
N LEU A 120 -20.28 -51.66 -45.09
CA LEU A 120 -19.91 -50.67 -46.08
C LEU A 120 -20.74 -49.41 -45.81
N PHE A 121 -20.11 -48.24 -45.98
CA PHE A 121 -20.80 -46.97 -45.90
C PHE A 121 -20.64 -46.18 -47.20
N SER A 122 -21.71 -45.46 -47.55
CA SER A 122 -21.69 -44.41 -48.55
C SER A 122 -22.12 -43.12 -47.89
N TYR A 123 -21.32 -42.07 -48.05
CA TYR A 123 -21.65 -40.71 -47.62
C TYR A 123 -21.71 -39.78 -48.83
N ALA A 124 -22.92 -39.27 -49.12
CA ALA A 124 -23.22 -38.33 -50.19
C ALA A 124 -22.72 -38.73 -51.60
N ASP A 125 -22.48 -40.02 -51.84
CA ASP A 125 -21.91 -40.64 -53.05
C ASP A 125 -20.47 -40.20 -53.42
N VAL A 126 -19.73 -39.59 -52.49
CA VAL A 126 -18.36 -39.08 -52.73
C VAL A 126 -17.33 -39.78 -51.86
N LEU A 127 -17.72 -40.17 -50.64
CA LEU A 127 -16.85 -40.87 -49.71
C LEU A 127 -17.42 -42.26 -49.46
N ASN A 128 -16.73 -43.25 -50.02
CA ASN A 128 -17.12 -44.66 -49.96
C ASN A 128 -16.01 -45.47 -49.32
N GLY A 129 -16.41 -46.46 -48.52
CA GLY A 129 -15.43 -47.33 -47.88
C GLY A 129 -16.02 -48.38 -46.96
N GLY A 130 -15.12 -49.17 -46.37
CA GLY A 130 -15.45 -50.07 -45.28
C GLY A 130 -15.33 -49.35 -43.95
N VAL A 131 -16.28 -49.62 -43.05
CA VAL A 131 -16.24 -49.12 -41.66
C VAL A 131 -16.63 -50.21 -40.68
N THR A 132 -15.84 -50.33 -39.61
CA THR A 132 -16.17 -51.12 -38.44
C THR A 132 -16.50 -50.18 -37.29
N LEU A 133 -17.70 -50.33 -36.73
CA LEU A 133 -18.14 -49.64 -35.51
C LEU A 133 -18.25 -50.65 -34.37
N THR A 134 -17.54 -50.42 -33.27
CA THR A 134 -17.62 -51.28 -32.09
C THR A 134 -18.03 -50.45 -30.88
N TYR A 135 -19.21 -50.74 -30.32
CA TYR A 135 -19.67 -50.21 -29.05
C TYR A 135 -19.33 -51.19 -27.92
N LEU A 136 -18.57 -50.73 -26.92
CA LEU A 136 -18.20 -51.49 -25.71
C LEU A 136 -18.00 -50.51 -24.55
N ASN A 137 -18.48 -50.84 -23.34
CA ASN A 137 -18.30 -50.02 -22.12
C ASN A 137 -18.64 -48.52 -22.29
N ASN A 138 -19.75 -48.22 -23.00
CA ASN A 138 -20.21 -46.85 -23.29
C ASN A 138 -19.31 -46.03 -24.22
N GLN A 139 -18.42 -46.68 -24.98
CA GLN A 139 -17.61 -46.05 -26.03
C GLN A 139 -17.83 -46.72 -27.38
N VAL A 140 -17.84 -45.93 -28.44
CA VAL A 140 -17.85 -46.34 -29.84
C VAL A 140 -16.45 -46.13 -30.41
N THR A 141 -15.87 -47.19 -30.94
CA THR A 141 -14.65 -47.14 -31.76
C THR A 141 -15.04 -47.23 -33.23
N LEU A 142 -14.54 -46.29 -34.03
CA LEU A 142 -14.66 -46.25 -35.48
C LEU A 142 -13.30 -46.53 -36.11
N ASP A 143 -13.24 -47.47 -37.04
CA ASP A 143 -12.11 -47.71 -37.94
C ASP A 143 -12.64 -47.78 -39.38
N ALA A 144 -12.15 -46.90 -40.24
CA ALA A 144 -12.59 -46.79 -41.62
C ALA A 144 -11.41 -46.71 -42.58
N LYS A 145 -11.59 -47.35 -43.74
CA LYS A 145 -10.70 -47.26 -44.89
C LYS A 145 -11.50 -46.87 -46.12
N CYS A 146 -11.04 -45.84 -46.82
CA CYS A 146 -11.77 -45.24 -47.93
C CYS A 146 -11.09 -45.55 -49.28
N GLU A 147 -11.87 -45.49 -50.34
CA GLU A 147 -11.36 -45.51 -51.71
C GLU A 147 -10.73 -44.15 -52.07
N PRO A 148 -9.81 -44.07 -53.07
CA PRO A 148 -9.19 -42.81 -53.47
C PRO A 148 -10.21 -41.78 -53.95
N ILE A 149 -10.06 -40.54 -53.48
CA ILE A 149 -10.95 -39.44 -53.86
C ILE A 149 -10.27 -38.61 -54.96
N THR A 150 -10.92 -38.51 -56.10
CA THR A 150 -10.45 -37.70 -57.25
C THR A 150 -11.21 -36.38 -57.38
N ASP A 151 -12.47 -36.32 -56.94
CA ASP A 151 -13.28 -35.08 -56.90
C ASP A 151 -13.19 -34.42 -55.52
N LEU A 152 -12.04 -33.79 -55.25
CA LEU A 152 -11.76 -33.14 -53.98
C LEU A 152 -12.70 -31.96 -53.70
N GLY A 153 -13.17 -31.25 -54.73
CA GLY A 153 -14.07 -30.11 -54.59
C GLY A 153 -15.47 -30.49 -54.13
N ARG A 154 -16.03 -31.61 -54.63
CA ARG A 154 -17.33 -32.11 -54.17
C ARG A 154 -17.23 -32.66 -52.74
N LEU A 155 -16.10 -33.27 -52.38
CA LEU A 155 -15.85 -33.72 -51.01
C LEU A 155 -15.77 -32.53 -50.05
N GLU A 156 -14.98 -31.50 -50.39
CA GLU A 156 -14.89 -30.24 -49.63
C GLU A 156 -16.28 -29.65 -49.36
N ALA A 157 -17.14 -29.55 -50.38
CA ALA A 157 -18.46 -28.93 -50.25
C ALA A 157 -19.42 -29.68 -49.30
N LYS A 158 -19.20 -30.99 -49.10
CA LYS A 158 -20.02 -31.86 -48.24
C LYS A 158 -19.44 -32.04 -46.84
N LEU A 159 -18.14 -31.85 -46.67
CA LEU A 159 -17.50 -31.92 -45.37
C LEU A 159 -17.61 -30.55 -44.68
N GLY A 160 -18.21 -30.52 -43.49
CA GLY A 160 -18.27 -29.32 -42.65
C GLY A 160 -16.94 -28.96 -41.98
N ILE A 161 -15.83 -29.00 -42.72
CA ILE A 161 -14.48 -28.74 -42.20
C ILE A 161 -14.34 -27.26 -41.84
N ASP A 162 -13.55 -26.98 -40.80
CA ASP A 162 -13.20 -25.63 -40.43
C ASP A 162 -12.52 -24.86 -41.61
N PRO A 163 -12.94 -23.62 -41.91
CA PRO A 163 -12.43 -22.85 -43.05
C PRO A 163 -10.91 -22.68 -43.09
N TYR A 164 -10.23 -22.65 -41.93
CA TYR A 164 -8.77 -22.47 -41.87
C TYR A 164 -8.02 -23.72 -42.29
N ILE A 165 -8.53 -24.90 -41.95
CA ILE A 165 -7.96 -26.19 -42.37
C ILE A 165 -8.20 -26.37 -43.86
N ASN A 166 -9.42 -26.07 -44.28
CA ASN A 166 -9.86 -26.22 -45.66
C ASN A 166 -9.00 -25.38 -46.64
N GLU A 167 -8.58 -24.18 -46.24
CA GLU A 167 -7.67 -23.33 -47.03
C GLU A 167 -6.36 -24.05 -47.40
N TRP A 168 -5.78 -24.85 -46.51
CA TRP A 168 -4.50 -25.52 -46.74
C TRP A 168 -4.63 -26.95 -47.26
N VAL A 169 -5.70 -27.65 -46.88
CA VAL A 169 -5.97 -29.02 -47.30
C VAL A 169 -6.54 -29.08 -48.72
N PHE A 170 -7.36 -28.12 -49.13
CA PHE A 170 -8.03 -28.14 -50.44
C PHE A 170 -7.78 -26.90 -51.32
N LYS A 171 -7.62 -25.68 -50.77
CA LYS A 171 -7.60 -24.45 -51.60
C LYS A 171 -6.22 -24.01 -52.11
N ARG A 172 -5.19 -24.08 -51.27
CA ARG A 172 -3.80 -23.71 -51.61
C ARG A 172 -2.98 -24.82 -52.25
N LEU A 173 -3.57 -26.01 -52.24
CA LEU A 173 -3.03 -27.22 -52.79
C LEU A 173 -3.73 -27.51 -54.11
N GLN A 174 -2.95 -27.83 -55.13
CA GLN A 174 -3.44 -28.57 -56.28
C GLN A 174 -2.78 -29.94 -56.28
N ALA A 175 -3.61 -30.98 -56.29
CA ALA A 175 -3.21 -32.37 -56.30
C ALA A 175 -4.11 -33.18 -57.23
N LYS A 176 -3.61 -34.31 -57.71
CA LYS A 176 -4.32 -35.19 -58.63
C LYS A 176 -5.35 -36.08 -57.93
N SER A 177 -5.03 -36.57 -56.74
CA SER A 177 -5.90 -37.43 -55.92
C SER A 177 -5.56 -37.30 -54.43
N LEU A 178 -6.52 -37.66 -53.57
CA LEU A 178 -6.35 -37.82 -52.12
C LEU A 178 -6.62 -39.28 -51.72
N HIS A 179 -5.66 -39.86 -51.01
CA HIS A 179 -5.77 -41.20 -50.45
C HIS A 179 -5.93 -41.09 -48.93
N LEU A 180 -7.04 -41.59 -48.38
CA LEU A 180 -7.28 -41.69 -46.94
C LEU A 180 -6.94 -43.11 -46.49
N ASP A 181 -5.66 -43.30 -46.13
CA ASP A 181 -5.10 -44.63 -45.85
C ASP A 181 -5.65 -45.22 -44.55
N THR A 182 -5.93 -44.38 -43.54
CA THR A 182 -6.53 -44.80 -42.27
C THR A 182 -7.34 -43.66 -41.65
N VAL A 183 -8.57 -43.97 -41.21
CA VAL A 183 -9.41 -43.05 -40.42
C VAL A 183 -9.89 -43.77 -39.15
N ARG A 184 -9.54 -43.24 -37.97
CA ARG A 184 -9.90 -43.84 -36.68
C ARG A 184 -10.39 -42.81 -35.68
N SER A 185 -11.36 -43.18 -34.85
CA SER A 185 -11.79 -42.36 -33.71
C SER A 185 -12.45 -43.19 -32.60
N VAL A 186 -12.45 -42.66 -31.38
CA VAL A 186 -13.13 -43.25 -30.20
C VAL A 186 -13.96 -42.18 -29.50
N PHE A 187 -15.25 -42.44 -29.26
CA PHE A 187 -16.18 -41.46 -28.70
C PHE A 187 -17.35 -42.12 -27.95
N ALA A 188 -17.91 -41.46 -26.94
CA ALA A 188 -19.17 -41.92 -26.35
C ALA A 188 -20.37 -41.57 -27.27
N PRO A 189 -21.41 -42.43 -27.40
CA PRO A 189 -22.53 -42.20 -28.34
C PRO A 189 -23.24 -40.86 -28.21
N ASN A 190 -23.26 -40.27 -27.01
CA ASN A 190 -23.94 -39.01 -26.71
C ASN A 190 -22.97 -37.80 -26.69
N LYS A 191 -21.70 -37.97 -27.09
CA LYS A 191 -20.67 -36.93 -27.05
C LYS A 191 -19.91 -36.85 -28.38
N LEU A 192 -20.57 -36.33 -29.39
CA LEU A 192 -20.01 -36.17 -30.74
C LEU A 192 -18.74 -35.30 -30.77
N GLU A 193 -18.57 -34.39 -29.81
CA GLU A 193 -17.34 -33.60 -29.63
C GLU A 193 -16.09 -34.45 -29.34
N GLU A 194 -16.25 -35.63 -28.71
CA GLU A 194 -15.14 -36.58 -28.49
C GLU A 194 -14.66 -37.21 -29.81
N PHE A 195 -15.53 -37.34 -30.83
CA PHE A 195 -15.18 -37.94 -32.12
C PHE A 195 -14.07 -37.18 -32.84
N LEU A 196 -14.18 -35.85 -32.89
CA LEU A 196 -13.16 -35.03 -33.55
C LEU A 196 -11.93 -34.80 -32.68
N ALA A 197 -12.08 -34.81 -31.34
CA ALA A 197 -10.94 -34.71 -30.43
C ALA A 197 -9.98 -35.92 -30.54
N HIS A 198 -10.51 -37.11 -30.81
CA HIS A 198 -9.74 -38.35 -30.95
C HIS A 198 -9.59 -38.82 -32.39
N LEU A 199 -9.90 -37.98 -33.38
CA LEU A 199 -9.77 -38.32 -34.79
C LEU A 199 -8.28 -38.47 -35.17
N TYR A 200 -7.95 -39.62 -35.73
CA TYR A 200 -6.69 -39.91 -36.39
C TYR A 200 -6.92 -40.12 -37.88
N VAL A 201 -6.22 -39.36 -38.73
CA VAL A 201 -6.21 -39.53 -40.19
C VAL A 201 -4.76 -39.64 -40.66
N ASP A 202 -4.49 -40.64 -41.49
CA ASP A 202 -3.25 -40.75 -42.25
C ASP A 202 -3.59 -40.75 -43.74
N ALA A 203 -2.93 -39.87 -44.50
CA ALA A 203 -3.29 -39.57 -45.88
C ALA A 203 -2.12 -39.05 -46.71
N HIS A 204 -2.25 -39.10 -48.03
CA HIS A 204 -1.29 -38.48 -48.92
C HIS A 204 -1.92 -37.92 -50.20
N TYR A 205 -1.23 -36.91 -50.74
CA TYR A 205 -1.51 -36.28 -52.02
C TYR A 205 -0.42 -36.61 -53.05
N GLU A 206 -0.84 -36.86 -54.28
CA GLU A 206 0.05 -37.10 -55.43
C GLU A 206 0.10 -35.89 -56.37
N ASP A 207 1.28 -35.66 -56.96
CA ASP A 207 1.58 -34.60 -57.95
C ASP A 207 1.21 -33.20 -57.45
N VAL A 208 2.01 -32.70 -56.51
CA VAL A 208 1.65 -31.57 -55.65
C VAL A 208 2.28 -30.27 -56.14
N SER A 209 1.43 -29.25 -56.31
CA SER A 209 1.86 -27.86 -56.44
C SER A 209 1.32 -27.03 -55.28
N TYR A 210 2.23 -26.45 -54.49
CA TYR A 210 1.89 -25.58 -53.35
C TYR A 210 2.21 -24.12 -53.63
N VAL A 211 1.20 -23.27 -53.47
CA VAL A 211 1.35 -21.82 -53.49
C VAL A 211 1.31 -21.29 -52.05
N PHE A 212 2.50 -21.13 -51.46
CA PHE A 212 2.64 -20.62 -50.10
C PHE A 212 2.23 -19.13 -49.98
N ASP A 213 2.57 -18.33 -51.00
CA ASP A 213 2.14 -16.95 -51.16
C ASP A 213 1.89 -16.62 -52.64
N LYS A 214 0.99 -15.68 -52.93
CA LYS A 214 0.57 -15.31 -54.28
C LYS A 214 1.69 -14.62 -55.09
N ASP A 215 2.64 -14.00 -54.41
CA ASP A 215 3.74 -13.24 -55.03
C ASP A 215 5.00 -14.13 -55.26
N LEU A 216 4.93 -15.40 -54.85
CA LEU A 216 5.98 -16.39 -55.05
C LEU A 216 5.66 -17.35 -56.19
N ALA A 217 6.71 -17.87 -56.82
CA ALA A 217 6.57 -19.04 -57.67
C ALA A 217 6.19 -20.27 -56.83
N PRO A 218 5.36 -21.20 -57.36
CA PRO A 218 4.95 -22.38 -56.62
C PRO A 218 6.16 -23.24 -56.26
N VAL A 219 6.10 -23.87 -55.10
CA VAL A 219 7.00 -24.96 -54.75
C VAL A 219 6.40 -26.24 -55.33
N VAL A 220 7.23 -26.96 -56.08
CA VAL A 220 6.86 -28.22 -56.71
C VAL A 220 7.49 -29.37 -55.93
N ALA A 221 6.67 -30.39 -55.63
CA ALA A 221 7.08 -31.60 -54.95
C ALA A 221 6.43 -32.82 -55.62
N GLN A 222 7.04 -34.00 -55.46
CA GLN A 222 6.50 -35.23 -56.04
C GLN A 222 5.24 -35.71 -55.30
N SER A 223 5.25 -35.60 -53.97
CA SER A 223 4.15 -36.02 -53.10
C SER A 223 4.04 -35.09 -51.89
N THR A 224 2.93 -35.16 -51.15
CA THR A 224 2.82 -34.56 -49.81
C THR A 224 2.07 -35.51 -48.89
N HIS A 225 2.72 -35.87 -47.79
CA HIS A 225 2.13 -36.68 -46.74
C HIS A 225 1.37 -35.80 -45.74
N LEU A 226 0.14 -36.20 -45.38
CA LEU A 226 -0.77 -35.52 -44.45
C LEU A 226 -1.13 -36.44 -43.29
N THR A 227 -0.84 -35.99 -42.06
CA THR A 227 -1.29 -36.68 -40.84
C THR A 227 -2.12 -35.73 -39.98
N ILE A 228 -3.30 -36.18 -39.54
CA ILE A 228 -4.15 -35.50 -38.56
C ILE A 228 -4.17 -36.33 -37.29
N GLN A 229 -3.64 -35.79 -36.19
CA GLN A 229 -3.70 -36.43 -34.87
C GLN A 229 -3.66 -35.36 -33.79
N ASN A 230 -4.37 -35.57 -32.67
CA ASN A 230 -4.37 -34.66 -31.51
C ASN A 230 -4.67 -33.20 -31.91
N SER A 231 -5.59 -33.00 -32.87
CA SER A 231 -5.92 -31.68 -33.42
C SER A 231 -4.75 -30.95 -34.10
N VAL A 232 -3.79 -31.65 -34.70
CA VAL A 232 -2.71 -31.07 -35.53
C VAL A 232 -2.69 -31.73 -36.90
N ALA A 233 -2.69 -30.93 -37.97
CA ALA A 233 -2.47 -31.38 -39.35
C ALA A 233 -1.02 -31.09 -39.75
N SER A 234 -0.25 -32.11 -40.11
CA SER A 234 1.16 -31.98 -40.51
C SER A 234 1.36 -32.36 -41.98
N PHE A 235 2.20 -31.60 -42.68
CA PHE A 235 2.52 -31.73 -44.10
C PHE A 235 4.03 -31.84 -44.30
N THR A 236 4.47 -32.83 -45.08
CA THR A 236 5.88 -32.99 -45.44
C THR A 236 6.01 -33.12 -46.95
N LEU A 237 6.82 -32.25 -47.56
CA LEU A 237 7.05 -32.23 -49.02
C LEU A 237 8.28 -33.07 -49.35
N GLU A 238 8.12 -34.00 -50.29
CA GLU A 238 9.22 -34.85 -50.76
C GLU A 238 9.90 -34.25 -51.99
N SER A 239 11.23 -34.09 -51.91
CA SER A 239 12.09 -33.50 -52.95
C SER A 239 11.67 -32.11 -53.44
N PRO A 240 11.59 -31.11 -52.54
CA PRO A 240 11.15 -29.77 -52.92
C PRO A 240 12.18 -29.03 -53.76
N SER A 241 11.70 -28.27 -54.75
CA SER A 241 12.53 -27.33 -55.51
C SER A 241 11.88 -25.97 -55.68
N TYR A 242 12.72 -24.93 -55.71
CA TYR A 242 12.29 -23.55 -55.95
C TYR A 242 13.10 -22.95 -57.10
N ARG A 243 12.42 -22.56 -58.19
CA ARG A 243 13.03 -22.03 -59.43
C ARG A 243 14.17 -22.92 -59.98
N GLY A 244 14.06 -24.24 -59.84
CA GLY A 244 15.05 -25.21 -60.31
C GLY A 244 16.26 -25.44 -59.40
N HIS A 245 16.35 -24.74 -58.25
CA HIS A 245 17.35 -25.02 -57.22
C HIS A 245 16.79 -26.00 -56.19
N ALA A 246 17.58 -27.03 -55.87
CA ALA A 246 17.24 -28.01 -54.84
C ALA A 246 17.25 -27.35 -53.46
N ILE A 247 16.23 -27.69 -52.66
CA ILE A 247 16.13 -27.35 -51.23
C ILE A 247 16.25 -28.66 -50.46
N ASP A 248 17.01 -28.66 -49.37
CA ASP A 248 17.30 -29.90 -48.64
C ASP A 248 16.02 -30.50 -47.99
N ALA A 249 15.15 -29.67 -47.40
CA ALA A 249 13.86 -30.11 -46.85
C ALA A 249 12.84 -28.96 -46.69
N ILE A 250 11.53 -29.27 -46.81
CA ILE A 250 10.41 -28.37 -46.44
C ILE A 250 9.35 -29.15 -45.66
N THR A 251 9.03 -28.67 -44.46
CA THR A 251 7.94 -29.21 -43.61
C THR A 251 6.96 -28.11 -43.21
N ALA A 252 5.69 -28.46 -43.04
CA ALA A 252 4.66 -27.53 -42.58
C ALA A 252 3.65 -28.18 -41.60
N SER A 253 3.01 -27.39 -40.75
CA SER A 253 1.97 -27.87 -39.82
C SER A 253 0.95 -26.81 -39.43
N ILE A 254 -0.26 -27.25 -39.06
CA ILE A 254 -1.37 -26.44 -38.56
C ILE A 254 -1.89 -27.06 -37.26
N ASP A 255 -1.85 -26.32 -36.16
CA ASP A 255 -2.31 -26.79 -34.85
C ASP A 255 -3.75 -26.34 -34.50
N LYS A 256 -4.37 -27.04 -33.54
CA LYS A 256 -5.67 -26.72 -32.90
C LYS A 256 -6.87 -26.75 -33.86
N LEU A 257 -6.99 -27.85 -34.60
CA LEU A 257 -8.17 -28.16 -35.39
C LEU A 257 -9.40 -28.33 -34.45
N ALA A 258 -10.28 -27.33 -34.32
CA ALA A 258 -11.48 -27.44 -33.47
C ALA A 258 -12.72 -26.78 -34.07
N ILE A 259 -13.88 -27.41 -33.83
CA ILE A 259 -15.20 -27.17 -34.45
C ILE A 259 -15.85 -25.88 -33.97
N LYS A 260 -16.40 -25.08 -34.91
CA LYS A 260 -17.53 -24.11 -34.80
C LYS A 260 -17.86 -23.52 -33.40
N ARG A 261 -16.88 -23.12 -32.59
CA ARG A 261 -17.03 -22.09 -31.54
C ARG A 261 -15.70 -21.34 -31.39
N PRO A 262 -15.34 -20.47 -32.35
CA PRO A 262 -14.09 -19.69 -32.30
C PRO A 262 -14.01 -18.76 -31.07
N GLN A 263 -15.12 -18.55 -30.37
CA GLN A 263 -15.25 -17.64 -29.23
C GLN A 263 -14.65 -18.19 -27.92
N LEU A 264 -14.23 -19.47 -27.86
CA LEU A 264 -13.79 -20.13 -26.61
C LEU A 264 -12.38 -20.74 -26.68
N ILE A 265 -11.59 -20.43 -27.71
CA ILE A 265 -10.19 -20.89 -27.79
C ILE A 265 -9.28 -19.70 -27.51
N SER A 266 -8.53 -19.75 -26.42
CA SER A 266 -7.61 -18.68 -25.99
C SER A 266 -6.45 -18.42 -26.96
N TYR A 267 -6.26 -19.23 -28.01
CA TYR A 267 -5.19 -19.09 -29.01
C TYR A 267 -5.64 -19.61 -30.39
N PRO A 268 -5.51 -18.82 -31.47
CA PRO A 268 -5.89 -19.19 -32.84
C PRO A 268 -4.95 -20.24 -33.47
N PRO A 269 -5.41 -21.00 -34.50
CA PRO A 269 -4.59 -21.96 -35.24
C PRO A 269 -3.39 -21.29 -35.93
N MET A 270 -2.23 -21.94 -35.84
CA MET A 270 -0.94 -21.44 -36.33
C MET A 270 -0.39 -22.34 -37.44
N LEU A 271 -0.10 -21.75 -38.60
CA LEU A 271 0.71 -22.36 -39.64
C LEU A 271 2.20 -22.23 -39.29
N ARG A 272 2.98 -23.29 -39.43
CA ARG A 272 4.45 -23.28 -39.34
C ARG A 272 5.06 -23.90 -40.59
N ILE A 273 6.17 -23.35 -41.08
CA ILE A 273 6.94 -23.81 -42.25
C ILE A 273 8.43 -23.73 -41.94
N ASP A 274 9.18 -24.81 -42.12
CA ASP A 274 10.63 -24.87 -41.91
C ASP A 274 11.37 -25.21 -43.22
N ILE A 275 12.50 -24.53 -43.49
CA ILE A 275 13.37 -24.68 -44.68
C ILE A 275 14.84 -24.83 -44.24
N ASP A 276 15.53 -25.87 -44.70
CA ASP A 276 16.97 -26.12 -44.47
C ASP A 276 17.79 -25.99 -45.77
N TYR A 277 18.96 -25.35 -45.69
CA TYR A 277 19.89 -25.13 -46.81
C TYR A 277 21.37 -25.09 -46.41
N LYS A 278 22.23 -25.75 -47.20
CA LYS A 278 23.70 -25.68 -47.04
C LYS A 278 24.42 -25.38 -48.37
N GLY A 279 25.18 -24.28 -48.42
CA GLY A 279 25.92 -23.91 -49.64
C GLY A 279 26.57 -22.52 -49.63
N LEU A 280 26.87 -22.01 -50.82
CA LEU A 280 27.28 -20.62 -51.01
C LEU A 280 26.03 -19.74 -50.92
N LEU A 281 26.11 -18.63 -50.20
CA LEU A 281 24.99 -17.70 -50.09
C LEU A 281 24.82 -16.91 -51.41
N THR A 282 24.09 -17.48 -52.37
CA THR A 282 23.86 -16.92 -53.71
C THR A 282 22.77 -15.85 -53.72
N GLN A 283 22.71 -15.04 -54.80
CA GLN A 283 21.69 -14.01 -54.97
C GLN A 283 20.26 -14.59 -55.07
N GLN A 284 20.08 -15.76 -55.69
CA GLN A 284 18.76 -16.40 -55.82
C GLN A 284 18.17 -16.85 -54.47
N LEU A 285 19.03 -17.25 -53.52
CA LEU A 285 18.61 -17.61 -52.17
C LEU A 285 18.35 -16.36 -51.31
N MET A 286 19.15 -15.30 -51.53
CA MET A 286 18.88 -13.98 -50.94
C MET A 286 17.53 -13.42 -51.40
N ASP A 287 17.01 -13.76 -52.59
CA ASP A 287 15.69 -13.32 -53.04
C ASP A 287 14.53 -13.88 -52.18
N ILE A 288 14.65 -15.10 -51.65
CA ILE A 288 13.67 -15.65 -50.70
C ILE A 288 13.67 -14.82 -49.41
N LEU A 289 14.85 -14.46 -48.90
CA LEU A 289 15.00 -13.61 -47.72
C LEU A 289 14.53 -12.17 -47.98
N ARG A 290 14.70 -11.66 -49.20
CA ARG A 290 14.21 -10.33 -49.62
C ARG A 290 12.69 -10.22 -49.61
N MET A 291 11.95 -11.29 -49.89
CA MET A 291 10.48 -11.29 -49.73
C MET A 291 10.06 -10.96 -48.28
N TYR A 292 10.93 -11.29 -47.33
CA TYR A 292 10.74 -10.98 -45.92
C TYR A 292 11.48 -9.71 -45.47
N ASP A 293 11.83 -8.82 -46.42
CA ASP A 293 12.50 -7.52 -46.24
C ASP A 293 13.95 -7.57 -45.69
N VAL A 294 14.70 -8.64 -45.96
CA VAL A 294 16.11 -8.78 -45.53
C VAL A 294 17.09 -8.40 -46.64
N ASN A 295 17.79 -7.26 -46.51
CA ASN A 295 18.79 -6.75 -47.47
C ASN A 295 20.17 -6.55 -46.83
N LEU A 296 21.14 -7.44 -47.11
CA LEU A 296 22.48 -7.39 -46.50
C LEU A 296 23.55 -6.79 -47.47
N PRO A 297 24.33 -5.75 -47.07
CA PRO A 297 25.37 -5.13 -47.91
C PRO A 297 26.71 -5.88 -47.83
N LEU A 298 26.65 -7.22 -47.87
CA LEU A 298 27.80 -8.09 -47.70
C LEU A 298 27.90 -9.06 -48.88
N ALA A 299 29.09 -9.15 -49.48
CA ALA A 299 29.36 -10.11 -50.54
C ALA A 299 30.40 -11.13 -50.08
N GLN A 300 29.98 -12.39 -49.93
CA GLN A 300 30.89 -13.50 -49.62
C GLN A 300 31.72 -13.83 -50.87
N ARG A 301 33.05 -13.73 -50.77
CA ARG A 301 33.96 -14.07 -51.87
C ARG A 301 34.45 -15.52 -51.83
N SER A 302 34.54 -16.10 -50.63
CA SER A 302 34.91 -17.50 -50.41
C SER A 302 34.36 -18.04 -49.08
N GLY A 303 34.34 -19.37 -48.95
CA GLY A 303 33.83 -20.08 -47.77
C GLY A 303 32.44 -20.71 -47.97
N THR A 304 31.96 -21.47 -47.00
CA THR A 304 30.67 -22.19 -47.00
C THR A 304 29.78 -21.70 -45.86
N THR A 305 28.47 -21.59 -46.08
CA THR A 305 27.49 -21.13 -45.09
C THR A 305 26.35 -22.14 -44.91
N LYS A 306 25.90 -22.34 -43.67
CA LYS A 306 24.68 -23.09 -43.35
C LYS A 306 23.55 -22.11 -43.05
N LEU A 307 22.35 -22.34 -43.60
CA LEU A 307 21.14 -21.53 -43.41
C LEU A 307 19.96 -22.41 -42.97
N LEU A 308 19.36 -22.08 -41.84
CA LEU A 308 18.08 -22.62 -41.40
C LEU A 308 17.07 -21.48 -41.36
N PHE A 309 15.92 -21.62 -42.02
CA PHE A 309 14.85 -20.62 -42.05
C PHE A 309 13.53 -21.21 -41.56
N LYS A 310 12.87 -20.53 -40.61
CA LYS A 310 11.57 -20.97 -40.08
C LYS A 310 10.56 -19.83 -40.15
N TYR A 311 9.34 -20.14 -40.57
CA TYR A 311 8.24 -19.21 -40.75
C TYR A 311 7.01 -19.69 -39.99
N HIS A 312 6.26 -18.76 -39.41
CA HIS A 312 4.97 -19.05 -38.79
C HIS A 312 3.95 -17.94 -39.05
N LYS A 313 2.68 -18.32 -39.18
CA LYS A 313 1.58 -17.41 -39.46
C LYS A 313 0.34 -17.80 -38.70
N ASN A 314 -0.24 -16.84 -38.01
CA ASN A 314 -1.56 -16.97 -37.41
C ASN A 314 -2.61 -16.98 -38.52
N LEU A 315 -3.50 -17.96 -38.53
CA LEU A 315 -4.48 -18.07 -39.61
C LEU A 315 -5.69 -17.16 -39.41
N ILE A 316 -5.94 -16.68 -38.18
CA ILE A 316 -7.04 -15.75 -37.85
C ILE A 316 -6.58 -14.30 -37.90
N SER A 317 -5.45 -13.97 -37.27
CA SER A 317 -4.86 -12.63 -37.33
C SER A 317 -3.83 -12.54 -38.45
N LYS A 318 -3.68 -11.40 -39.12
CA LYS A 318 -2.67 -11.22 -40.20
C LYS A 318 -1.21 -11.27 -39.71
N VAL A 319 -0.95 -11.68 -38.47
CA VAL A 319 0.37 -11.73 -37.84
C VAL A 319 1.20 -12.89 -38.43
N LYS A 320 2.38 -12.56 -38.92
CA LYS A 320 3.39 -13.49 -39.46
C LYS A 320 4.75 -13.21 -38.84
N GLY A 321 5.58 -14.24 -38.70
CA GLY A 321 6.94 -14.13 -38.18
C GLY A 321 7.87 -15.12 -38.86
N TRP A 322 9.17 -14.82 -38.88
CA TRP A 322 10.19 -15.70 -39.45
C TRP A 322 11.53 -15.55 -38.71
N TYR A 323 12.34 -16.59 -38.64
CA TYR A 323 13.72 -16.50 -38.18
C TYR A 323 14.67 -17.24 -39.12
N ALA A 324 15.92 -16.79 -39.18
CA ALA A 324 17.02 -17.46 -39.86
C ALA A 324 18.29 -17.55 -38.99
N THR A 325 19.14 -18.54 -39.20
CA THR A 325 20.48 -18.62 -38.59
C THR A 325 21.55 -18.89 -39.64
N LEU A 326 22.68 -18.18 -39.56
CA LEU A 326 23.85 -18.31 -40.44
C LEU A 326 25.12 -18.56 -39.62
N SER A 327 25.99 -19.46 -40.07
CA SER A 327 27.28 -19.74 -39.41
C SER A 327 28.43 -19.98 -40.40
N LEU A 328 29.65 -19.52 -40.05
CA LEU A 328 30.90 -19.73 -40.78
C LEU A 328 32.16 -19.62 -39.88
N ASN A 329 33.26 -20.26 -40.30
CA ASN A 329 34.52 -20.34 -39.52
C ASN A 329 35.72 -19.61 -40.14
N SER A 330 35.70 -19.24 -41.41
CA SER A 330 36.71 -18.39 -42.02
C SER A 330 36.21 -17.96 -43.38
N ALA A 331 36.10 -16.66 -43.59
CA ALA A 331 35.66 -16.13 -44.86
C ALA A 331 36.21 -14.73 -45.08
N ASN A 332 36.46 -14.44 -46.34
CA ASN A 332 36.85 -13.12 -46.78
C ASN A 332 35.62 -12.39 -47.33
N PHE A 333 35.44 -11.18 -46.82
CA PHE A 333 34.30 -10.33 -47.15
C PHE A 333 34.78 -9.00 -47.71
N LEU A 334 33.87 -8.37 -48.46
CA LEU A 334 33.96 -6.96 -48.80
C LEU A 334 32.78 -6.24 -48.16
N PHE A 335 33.09 -5.19 -47.40
CA PHE A 335 32.14 -4.28 -46.76
C PHE A 335 32.56 -2.88 -47.18
N ASN A 336 31.71 -2.21 -47.96
CA ASN A 336 31.99 -0.88 -48.51
C ASN A 336 33.40 -0.72 -49.11
N ARG A 337 33.92 -1.77 -49.77
CA ARG A 337 35.24 -1.84 -50.42
C ARG A 337 36.46 -1.88 -49.49
N LEU A 338 36.27 -1.83 -48.17
CA LEU A 338 37.35 -2.08 -47.22
C LEU A 338 37.54 -3.59 -47.03
N PRO A 339 38.77 -4.10 -47.20
CA PRO A 339 39.06 -5.50 -46.93
C PRO A 339 39.16 -5.72 -45.42
N PHE A 340 38.49 -6.75 -44.92
CA PHE A 340 38.66 -7.23 -43.55
C PHE A 340 38.54 -8.74 -43.54
N HIS A 341 39.28 -9.34 -42.61
CA HIS A 341 39.29 -10.78 -42.43
C HIS A 341 38.44 -11.14 -41.22
N VAL A 342 37.46 -12.02 -41.43
CA VAL A 342 36.60 -12.53 -40.36
C VAL A 342 37.08 -13.91 -39.96
N GLN A 343 37.58 -14.00 -38.72
CA GLN A 343 38.07 -15.27 -38.17
C GLN A 343 36.96 -16.23 -37.75
N GLU A 344 35.77 -15.72 -37.44
CA GLU A 344 34.62 -16.50 -36.97
C GLU A 344 33.36 -15.64 -37.08
N ALA A 345 32.23 -16.20 -37.55
CA ALA A 345 30.94 -15.53 -37.48
C ALA A 345 29.77 -16.49 -37.24
N ASN A 346 28.99 -16.21 -36.20
CA ASN A 346 27.71 -16.85 -35.91
C ASN A 346 26.63 -15.76 -35.83
N LEU A 347 25.62 -15.87 -36.70
CA LEU A 347 24.60 -14.86 -36.91
C LEU A 347 23.20 -15.47 -36.75
N ARG A 348 22.31 -14.73 -36.12
CA ARG A 348 20.87 -15.03 -36.08
C ARG A 348 20.12 -13.84 -36.65
N ILE A 349 19.13 -14.10 -37.49
CA ILE A 349 18.32 -13.06 -38.13
C ILE A 349 16.86 -13.31 -37.74
N HIS A 350 16.21 -12.32 -37.15
CA HIS A 350 14.81 -12.40 -36.77
C HIS A 350 14.25 -10.98 -36.77
N ASP A 351 13.02 -10.80 -37.26
CA ASP A 351 12.31 -9.52 -37.22
C ASP A 351 13.12 -8.32 -37.76
N LYS A 352 13.85 -8.52 -38.87
CA LYS A 352 14.68 -7.50 -39.56
C LYS A 352 15.94 -7.04 -38.79
N HIS A 353 16.29 -7.70 -37.69
CA HIS A 353 17.58 -7.53 -37.01
C HIS A 353 18.55 -8.66 -37.35
N ILE A 354 19.82 -8.33 -37.48
CA ILE A 354 20.95 -9.27 -37.49
C ILE A 354 21.58 -9.25 -36.12
N PHE A 355 21.63 -10.38 -35.44
CA PHE A 355 22.35 -10.57 -34.20
C PHE A 355 23.70 -11.23 -34.49
N PHE A 356 24.79 -10.53 -34.17
CA PHE A 356 26.16 -11.04 -34.18
C PHE A 356 26.45 -11.72 -32.83
N GLU A 357 26.28 -13.03 -32.75
CA GLU A 357 26.50 -13.80 -31.51
C GLU A 357 27.99 -13.93 -31.18
N SER A 358 28.83 -13.97 -32.22
CA SER A 358 30.29 -13.95 -32.14
C SER A 358 30.86 -13.41 -33.46
N LEU A 359 31.68 -12.35 -33.38
CA LEU A 359 32.41 -11.80 -34.51
C LEU A 359 33.80 -11.31 -34.06
N LYS A 360 34.89 -11.74 -34.69
CA LYS A 360 36.27 -11.47 -34.22
C LYS A 360 37.18 -10.84 -35.29
N PHE A 361 37.97 -9.83 -34.90
CA PHE A 361 38.92 -9.06 -35.74
C PHE A 361 40.29 -8.84 -35.05
N ALA A 362 41.40 -8.74 -35.81
CA ALA A 362 42.73 -8.46 -35.25
C ALA A 362 43.71 -7.77 -36.22
N LYS A 363 44.59 -6.90 -35.68
CA LYS A 363 45.78 -6.32 -36.36
C LYS A 363 46.99 -6.30 -35.41
N LYS A 364 48.17 -6.71 -35.89
CA LYS A 364 49.36 -6.96 -35.06
C LYS A 364 49.88 -5.70 -34.35
N ASP A 365 50.29 -5.82 -33.08
CA ASP A 365 50.92 -4.80 -32.19
C ASP A 365 50.14 -3.50 -31.94
N GLU A 366 48.93 -3.39 -32.50
CA GLU A 366 48.06 -2.22 -32.36
C GLU A 366 46.77 -2.58 -31.60
N TYR A 367 46.01 -3.58 -32.05
CA TYR A 367 44.70 -3.89 -31.48
C TYR A 367 44.19 -5.33 -31.69
N ARG A 368 43.35 -5.81 -30.77
CA ARG A 368 42.61 -7.08 -30.86
C ARG A 368 41.17 -6.91 -30.39
N LEU A 369 40.19 -7.18 -31.26
CA LEU A 369 38.78 -6.87 -31.06
C LEU A 369 37.89 -8.11 -31.13
N SER A 370 37.02 -8.25 -30.14
CA SER A 370 35.93 -9.24 -30.12
C SER A 370 34.61 -8.49 -30.05
N LEU A 371 33.71 -8.72 -31.02
CA LEU A 371 32.47 -8.00 -31.19
C LEU A 371 31.25 -8.91 -31.03
N LYS A 372 30.18 -8.35 -30.44
CA LYS A 372 28.83 -8.89 -30.40
C LYS A 372 27.85 -7.73 -30.50
N GLY A 373 26.69 -7.95 -31.09
CA GLY A 373 25.71 -6.87 -31.17
C GLY A 373 24.56 -7.20 -32.07
N ASP A 374 23.76 -6.19 -32.35
CA ASP A 374 22.64 -6.28 -33.25
C ASP A 374 22.64 -5.14 -34.28
N TYR A 375 22.00 -5.40 -35.40
CA TYR A 375 21.90 -4.44 -36.49
C TYR A 375 20.52 -4.51 -37.14
N ASP A 376 19.79 -3.40 -37.07
CA ASP A 376 18.53 -3.17 -37.77
C ASP A 376 18.84 -2.86 -39.24
N ILE A 377 18.43 -3.80 -40.09
CA ILE A 377 18.65 -3.76 -41.53
C ILE A 377 17.88 -2.62 -42.19
N THR A 378 16.68 -2.30 -41.70
CA THR A 378 15.80 -1.30 -42.29
C THR A 378 16.33 0.11 -42.01
N GLN A 379 16.78 0.34 -40.79
CA GLN A 379 17.26 1.65 -40.35
C GLN A 379 18.74 1.90 -40.67
N GLN A 380 19.49 0.87 -41.05
CA GLN A 380 20.95 0.90 -41.15
C GLN A 380 21.61 1.37 -39.85
N LYS A 381 21.04 0.94 -38.73
CA LYS A 381 21.48 1.28 -37.39
C LYS A 381 21.77 0.02 -36.63
N GLY A 382 22.84 0.02 -35.87
CA GLY A 382 23.18 -1.11 -35.03
C GLY A 382 24.07 -0.68 -33.89
N GLU A 383 23.98 -1.45 -32.83
CA GLU A 383 24.84 -1.33 -31.66
C GLU A 383 25.78 -2.53 -31.66
N ILE A 384 27.08 -2.25 -31.65
CA ILE A 384 28.10 -3.27 -31.53
C ILE A 384 28.84 -3.03 -30.23
N THR A 385 28.70 -3.99 -29.33
CA THR A 385 29.53 -4.09 -28.15
C THR A 385 30.81 -4.83 -28.51
N GLY A 386 31.93 -4.27 -28.10
CA GLY A 386 33.24 -4.82 -28.37
C GLY A 386 34.14 -4.74 -27.16
N ILE A 387 35.13 -5.63 -27.11
CA ILE A 387 36.22 -5.53 -26.14
C ILE A 387 37.51 -5.30 -26.91
N ALA A 388 38.13 -4.15 -26.66
CA ALA A 388 39.50 -3.87 -27.06
C ALA A 388 40.43 -4.48 -26.01
N ASN A 389 40.95 -5.66 -26.31
CA ASN A 389 41.80 -6.41 -25.37
C ASN A 389 43.18 -5.77 -25.17
N TYR A 390 43.56 -4.81 -26.01
CA TYR A 390 44.85 -4.11 -25.99
C TYR A 390 44.80 -2.81 -26.82
N PHE A 391 45.39 -1.71 -26.31
CA PHE A 391 45.53 -0.40 -26.97
C PHE A 391 46.69 0.47 -26.40
N ASN A 392 47.47 1.17 -27.25
CA ASN A 392 48.60 2.03 -26.80
C ASN A 392 48.75 3.30 -27.68
N PHE A 393 48.74 4.50 -27.08
CA PHE A 393 48.85 5.79 -27.80
C PHE A 393 49.46 6.94 -26.95
N TYR A 394 50.60 7.55 -27.37
CA TYR A 394 51.29 8.72 -26.76
C TYR A 394 51.58 8.69 -25.24
N GLY A 395 52.02 7.54 -24.71
CA GLY A 395 52.35 7.40 -23.28
C GLY A 395 51.12 7.18 -22.39
N ILE A 396 49.93 7.21 -23.00
CA ILE A 396 48.67 6.84 -22.38
C ILE A 396 48.40 5.38 -22.75
N THR A 397 48.38 4.51 -21.75
CA THR A 397 48.22 3.07 -21.94
C THR A 397 46.99 2.56 -21.21
N ASN A 398 46.32 1.56 -21.82
CA ASN A 398 45.21 0.91 -21.13
C ASN A 398 45.79 -0.10 -20.13
N THR A 399 45.50 0.11 -18.85
CA THR A 399 45.91 -0.82 -17.79
C THR A 399 45.01 -2.07 -17.74
N LYS A 400 43.83 -2.05 -18.38
CA LYS A 400 42.83 -3.14 -18.45
C LYS A 400 42.10 -3.15 -19.81
N PRO A 401 41.59 -4.31 -20.30
CA PRO A 401 40.77 -4.38 -21.51
C PRO A 401 39.62 -3.37 -21.49
N ILE A 402 39.40 -2.68 -22.62
CA ILE A 402 38.43 -1.59 -22.71
C ILE A 402 37.16 -2.12 -23.39
N PRO A 403 36.03 -2.24 -22.67
CA PRO A 403 34.75 -2.45 -23.31
C PRO A 403 34.34 -1.16 -24.02
N PHE A 404 33.85 -1.30 -25.24
CA PHE A 404 33.30 -0.20 -26.01
C PHE A 404 31.95 -0.59 -26.61
N VAL A 405 31.13 0.42 -26.80
CA VAL A 405 29.88 0.32 -27.55
C VAL A 405 30.03 1.26 -28.73
N SER A 406 29.75 0.76 -29.92
CA SER A 406 29.74 1.57 -31.12
C SER A 406 28.36 1.57 -31.71
N HIS A 407 27.87 2.77 -32.00
CA HIS A 407 26.63 2.96 -32.70
C HIS A 407 26.93 3.37 -34.13
N PHE A 408 26.35 2.63 -35.06
CA PHE A 408 26.53 2.86 -36.48
C PHE A 408 25.27 3.50 -37.04
N SER A 409 25.44 4.52 -37.88
CA SER A 409 24.39 5.12 -38.68
C SER A 409 24.94 5.61 -40.01
N PRO A 410 24.10 5.95 -41.00
CA PRO A 410 24.57 6.47 -42.29
C PRO A 410 25.33 7.81 -42.23
N GLN A 411 25.25 8.56 -41.13
CA GLN A 411 25.74 9.95 -41.03
C GLN A 411 26.89 10.14 -40.03
N ALA A 412 27.07 9.22 -39.08
CA ALA A 412 28.08 9.33 -38.03
C ALA A 412 28.51 7.95 -37.51
N PHE A 413 29.77 7.86 -37.11
CA PHE A 413 30.34 6.78 -36.32
C PHE A 413 30.63 7.31 -34.92
N THR A 414 29.94 6.76 -33.91
CA THR A 414 30.22 7.07 -32.53
C THR A 414 30.84 5.86 -31.85
N LEU A 415 31.89 6.12 -31.07
CA LEU A 415 32.54 5.14 -30.23
C LEU A 415 32.44 5.62 -28.80
N GLU A 416 31.75 4.83 -27.99
CA GLU A 416 31.59 5.05 -26.56
C GLU A 416 32.47 4.04 -25.81
N ALA A 417 33.41 4.53 -25.03
CA ALA A 417 34.28 3.70 -24.21
C ALA A 417 34.10 4.08 -22.74
N ASN A 418 33.91 3.07 -21.88
CA ASN A 418 33.57 3.28 -20.47
C ASN A 418 34.71 2.85 -19.53
N GLY A 419 34.93 3.67 -18.49
CA GLY A 419 35.61 3.26 -17.26
C GLY A 419 37.10 2.96 -17.39
N THR A 420 37.89 3.93 -17.83
CA THR A 420 39.35 3.74 -17.98
C THR A 420 40.13 4.52 -16.93
N THR A 421 40.97 3.83 -16.17
CA THR A 421 42.06 4.46 -15.40
C THR A 421 43.25 4.59 -16.34
N LEU A 422 43.57 5.83 -16.67
CA LEU A 422 44.74 6.18 -17.44
C LEU A 422 45.74 6.80 -16.47
N ASN A 423 47.00 6.40 -16.57
CA ASN A 423 48.02 6.96 -15.70
C ASN A 423 48.66 8.17 -16.39
N ALA A 424 48.68 9.35 -15.75
CA ALA A 424 49.62 10.42 -16.11
C ALA A 424 50.16 11.20 -14.89
N MET A 425 51.50 11.18 -14.74
CA MET A 425 52.32 11.74 -13.65
C MET A 425 52.08 11.12 -12.26
N GLU A 426 53.17 10.82 -11.55
CA GLU A 426 53.21 9.98 -10.33
C GLU A 426 52.42 10.49 -9.10
N LEU A 427 51.91 11.73 -9.12
CA LEU A 427 51.22 12.37 -7.97
C LEU A 427 49.69 12.43 -8.11
N PHE A 428 49.13 12.03 -9.26
CA PHE A 428 47.69 12.11 -9.53
C PHE A 428 47.17 10.88 -10.30
N ASP A 429 46.40 10.02 -9.61
CA ASP A 429 45.52 9.08 -10.29
C ASP A 429 44.27 9.82 -10.77
N PHE A 430 44.02 9.83 -12.09
CA PHE A 430 42.76 10.33 -12.63
C PHE A 430 42.03 9.26 -13.42
N SER A 431 40.71 9.28 -13.27
CA SER A 431 39.80 8.45 -14.05
C SER A 431 39.22 9.28 -15.18
N ILE A 432 39.21 8.74 -16.40
CA ILE A 432 38.51 9.36 -17.51
C ILE A 432 37.08 8.84 -17.50
N SER A 433 36.12 9.76 -17.44
CA SER A 433 34.70 9.44 -17.55
C SER A 433 34.40 8.82 -18.93
N PRO A 434 33.32 8.01 -19.06
CA PRO A 434 32.72 7.70 -20.35
C PRO A 434 32.76 8.89 -21.29
N ASN A 435 33.36 8.72 -22.46
CA ASN A 435 33.47 9.79 -23.43
C ASN A 435 33.11 9.25 -24.81
N ILE A 436 32.37 10.07 -25.55
CA ILE A 436 31.97 9.77 -26.91
C ILE A 436 32.98 10.45 -27.82
N PHE A 437 33.76 9.62 -28.48
CA PHE A 437 34.65 10.09 -29.52
C PHE A 437 33.85 10.19 -30.82
N VAL A 438 33.77 11.40 -31.35
CA VAL A 438 33.15 11.66 -32.65
C VAL A 438 34.24 11.97 -33.64
N LEU A 439 34.46 11.03 -34.54
CA LEU A 439 35.28 11.25 -35.71
C LEU A 439 34.39 11.81 -36.81
N ASP A 440 34.62 13.08 -37.16
CA ASP A 440 33.91 13.68 -38.27
C ASP A 440 34.45 13.21 -39.63
N ALA A 441 33.76 13.58 -40.71
CA ALA A 441 34.17 13.24 -42.07
C ALA A 441 35.56 13.80 -42.48
N ASN A 442 36.14 14.73 -41.69
CA ASN A 442 37.42 15.41 -41.95
C ASN A 442 38.61 14.85 -41.13
N ASN A 443 38.40 13.86 -40.27
CA ASN A 443 39.38 13.25 -39.35
C ASN A 443 39.79 14.12 -38.16
N THR A 444 38.95 15.07 -37.75
CA THR A 444 39.17 15.80 -36.48
C THR A 444 38.55 14.99 -35.35
N LEU A 445 39.32 14.76 -34.28
CA LEU A 445 38.77 14.12 -33.09
C LEU A 445 38.08 15.19 -32.26
N HIS A 446 36.76 15.12 -32.27
CA HIS A 446 35.95 15.88 -31.33
C HIS A 446 35.78 15.00 -30.11
N THR A 447 36.27 15.51 -28.98
CA THR A 447 35.98 14.92 -27.68
C THR A 447 34.93 15.77 -27.02
N GLN A 448 33.99 15.14 -26.34
CA GLN A 448 33.26 15.88 -25.31
C GLN A 448 34.25 16.28 -24.21
N PRO A 449 33.97 17.37 -23.48
CA PRO A 449 34.80 17.79 -22.35
C PRO A 449 35.17 16.60 -21.45
N ILE A 450 36.46 16.29 -21.36
CA ILE A 450 36.97 15.16 -20.60
C ILE A 450 36.94 15.55 -19.13
N LYS A 451 36.12 14.85 -18.33
CA LYS A 451 36.14 15.04 -16.88
C LYS A 451 37.41 14.43 -16.29
N LEU A 452 38.27 15.30 -15.79
CA LEU A 452 39.27 14.97 -14.80
C LEU A 452 38.61 14.94 -13.43
N TYR A 453 38.50 13.74 -12.89
CA TYR A 453 37.87 13.53 -11.60
C TYR A 453 38.85 12.88 -10.63
N ARG A 454 39.00 13.52 -9.46
CA ARG A 454 39.53 12.87 -8.25
C ARG A 454 38.46 12.91 -7.18
N LYS A 455 37.96 11.72 -6.83
CA LYS A 455 36.93 11.54 -5.80
C LYS A 455 37.31 12.28 -4.53
N GLY A 456 36.44 13.18 -4.09
CA GLY A 456 36.62 13.95 -2.86
C GLY A 456 37.35 15.29 -3.00
N VAL A 457 37.85 15.64 -4.19
CA VAL A 457 38.79 16.76 -4.34
C VAL A 457 38.37 17.76 -5.42
N PHE A 458 38.19 17.33 -6.67
CA PHE A 458 37.72 18.21 -7.76
C PHE A 458 37.15 17.43 -8.96
N ASP A 459 36.26 18.08 -9.71
CA ASP A 459 35.75 17.63 -11.02
C ASP A 459 36.04 18.75 -12.03
N ALA A 460 37.13 18.60 -12.80
CA ALA A 460 37.53 19.55 -13.82
C ALA A 460 37.20 19.01 -15.20
N THR A 461 36.86 19.88 -16.15
CA THR A 461 36.57 19.44 -17.52
C THR A 461 37.62 20.02 -18.46
N ILE A 462 38.34 19.14 -19.13
CA ILE A 462 39.25 19.50 -20.21
C ILE A 462 38.43 19.59 -21.49
N ASP A 463 38.42 20.75 -22.13
CA ASP A 463 37.77 20.95 -23.43
C ASP A 463 38.79 21.46 -24.45
N GLY A 464 38.78 20.87 -25.66
CA GLY A 464 39.70 21.19 -26.74
C GLY A 464 39.59 20.24 -27.92
N THR A 465 39.99 20.71 -29.10
CA THR A 465 40.03 19.90 -30.33
C THR A 465 41.42 19.36 -30.59
N LEU A 466 41.53 18.09 -30.97
CA LEU A 466 42.78 17.49 -31.45
C LEU A 466 42.66 17.12 -32.92
N ASN A 467 43.44 17.79 -33.77
CA ASN A 467 43.59 17.36 -35.14
C ASN A 467 44.58 16.18 -35.19
N ILE A 468 44.06 14.96 -35.46
CA ILE A 468 44.85 13.72 -35.47
C ILE A 468 45.92 13.74 -36.59
N LYS A 469 45.80 14.62 -37.59
CA LYS A 469 46.83 14.81 -38.63
C LYS A 469 47.93 15.83 -38.26
N THR A 470 47.74 16.81 -37.36
CA THR A 470 48.68 17.98 -37.20
C THR A 470 49.19 18.37 -35.80
N LEU A 471 48.55 18.05 -34.67
CA LEU A 471 49.06 18.20 -33.26
C LEU A 471 49.38 19.60 -32.61
N GLU A 472 48.99 20.78 -33.12
CA GLU A 472 49.28 22.11 -32.49
C GLU A 472 48.06 22.70 -31.69
N ASN A 473 48.15 23.06 -30.37
CA ASN A 473 47.28 24.03 -29.60
C ASN A 473 47.45 24.08 -28.03
N SER A 474 47.02 25.19 -27.35
CA SER A 474 47.02 25.43 -25.87
C SER A 474 45.79 24.86 -25.12
N LEU A 475 45.98 24.32 -23.91
CA LEU A 475 44.90 23.73 -23.10
C LEU A 475 44.18 24.80 -22.26
N THR A 476 42.91 25.06 -22.54
CA THR A 476 42.05 25.84 -21.64
C THR A 476 41.39 24.89 -20.65
N ILE A 477 41.67 25.05 -19.36
CA ILE A 477 40.99 24.27 -18.32
C ILE A 477 39.76 25.06 -17.89
N ALA A 478 38.60 24.58 -18.32
CA ALA A 478 37.34 25.07 -17.79
C ALA A 478 37.04 24.29 -16.51
N LEU A 479 37.28 24.94 -15.36
CA LEU A 479 36.78 24.40 -14.10
C LEU A 479 35.28 24.69 -14.07
N GLN A 480 34.50 23.76 -14.62
CA GLN A 480 33.05 23.87 -14.67
C GLN A 480 32.44 23.72 -13.28
N THR A 481 33.05 22.89 -12.44
CA THR A 481 32.54 22.54 -11.12
C THR A 481 33.68 22.38 -10.12
N LEU A 482 33.79 23.29 -9.16
CA LEU A 482 34.47 22.97 -7.91
C LEU A 482 33.41 22.44 -6.95
N ASN A 483 33.55 21.20 -6.53
CA ASN A 483 32.67 20.58 -5.56
C ASN A 483 33.56 20.07 -4.44
N VAL A 484 33.83 20.93 -3.45
CA VAL A 484 34.53 20.50 -2.24
C VAL A 484 33.48 19.83 -1.38
N PRO A 485 33.50 18.49 -1.23
CA PRO A 485 32.57 17.83 -0.35
C PRO A 485 32.87 18.33 1.05
N LEU A 486 31.86 18.96 1.63
CA LEU A 486 31.77 19.13 3.06
C LEU A 486 30.98 17.92 3.56
N GLU A 487 31.06 17.62 4.85
CA GLU A 487 30.31 16.47 5.34
C GLU A 487 28.78 16.71 5.28
N ASN A 488 28.00 15.64 5.43
CA ASN A 488 26.53 15.63 5.26
C ASN A 488 26.02 15.91 3.83
N ASN A 489 26.71 15.41 2.79
CA ASN A 489 26.33 15.61 1.37
C ASN A 489 26.25 17.08 0.93
N THR A 490 26.72 18.01 1.77
CA THR A 490 26.84 19.41 1.40
C THR A 490 28.12 19.63 0.63
N SER A 491 28.15 20.68 -0.17
CA SER A 491 29.33 20.97 -0.96
C SER A 491 29.42 22.44 -1.23
N LEU A 492 30.64 22.96 -1.14
CA LEU A 492 30.96 24.25 -1.72
C LEU A 492 31.01 24.07 -3.22
N LYS A 493 30.04 24.67 -3.90
CA LYS A 493 29.83 24.56 -5.34
C LYS A 493 30.27 25.83 -6.04
N LEU A 494 31.08 25.69 -7.08
CA LEU A 494 31.34 26.80 -7.97
C LEU A 494 30.04 27.27 -8.65
N ILE A 495 29.73 28.56 -8.55
CA ILE A 495 28.51 29.17 -9.13
C ILE A 495 28.68 29.44 -10.62
N GLN A 496 29.90 29.75 -11.05
CA GLN A 496 30.20 30.04 -12.45
C GLN A 496 31.51 29.38 -12.90
N PRO A 497 31.58 28.84 -14.12
CA PRO A 497 32.79 28.23 -14.65
C PRO A 497 33.98 29.19 -14.55
N LEU A 498 35.07 28.68 -13.99
CA LEU A 498 36.30 29.44 -13.83
C LEU A 498 37.28 29.00 -14.92
N LYS A 499 37.69 29.95 -15.77
CA LYS A 499 38.74 29.67 -16.75
C LYS A 499 40.09 29.78 -16.07
N LEU A 500 40.83 28.67 -16.11
CA LEU A 500 42.19 28.57 -15.64
C LEU A 500 43.12 28.49 -16.85
N HIS A 501 44.10 29.38 -16.88
CA HIS A 501 45.09 29.41 -17.95
C HIS A 501 46.36 28.66 -17.50
N THR A 502 46.78 27.67 -18.31
CA THR A 502 47.99 26.86 -18.08
C THR A 502 48.76 26.60 -19.38
N ASN A 503 50.05 26.31 -19.28
CA ASN A 503 50.92 25.99 -20.42
C ASN A 503 51.03 24.44 -20.57
N PRO A 504 50.77 23.81 -21.75
CA PRO A 504 50.90 22.36 -21.95
C PRO A 504 52.29 21.79 -21.63
N GLN A 505 53.30 22.66 -21.49
CA GLN A 505 54.68 22.34 -21.11
C GLN A 505 55.01 22.66 -19.62
N ASP A 506 54.20 23.44 -18.86
CA ASP A 506 54.39 23.70 -17.40
C ASP A 506 53.06 24.06 -16.68
N ILE A 507 52.57 23.14 -15.83
CA ILE A 507 51.23 23.17 -15.25
C ILE A 507 51.12 23.71 -13.79
N ARG A 508 52.17 24.30 -13.19
CA ARG A 508 52.26 24.63 -11.74
C ARG A 508 51.79 26.01 -11.29
N HIS A 509 51.64 26.98 -12.19
CA HIS A 509 51.20 28.34 -11.86
C HIS A 509 49.79 28.58 -12.40
N ILE A 510 48.84 28.81 -11.50
CA ILE A 510 47.43 29.01 -11.84
C ILE A 510 47.04 30.43 -11.50
N HIS A 511 46.58 31.19 -12.49
CA HIS A 511 46.03 32.53 -12.31
C HIS A 511 44.64 32.62 -12.92
N THR A 512 43.82 33.50 -12.35
CA THR A 512 42.50 33.82 -12.89
C THR A 512 42.26 35.32 -12.78
N THR A 513 41.51 35.87 -13.75
CA THR A 513 41.07 37.26 -13.78
C THR A 513 39.59 37.42 -13.38
N GLN A 514 38.92 36.33 -13.00
CA GLN A 514 37.50 36.29 -12.68
C GLN A 514 37.26 36.20 -11.16
N ASN A 515 36.17 36.81 -10.67
CA ASN A 515 35.71 36.64 -9.29
C ASN A 515 35.27 35.19 -9.05
N LEU A 516 35.60 34.65 -7.87
CA LEU A 516 35.17 33.33 -7.46
C LEU A 516 33.86 33.45 -6.69
N HIS A 517 32.82 32.80 -7.19
CA HIS A 517 31.54 32.70 -6.52
C HIS A 517 31.31 31.25 -6.15
N LEU A 518 31.15 30.97 -4.86
CA LEU A 518 30.89 29.67 -4.28
C LEU A 518 29.49 29.66 -3.66
N ALA A 519 28.68 28.68 -4.00
CA ALA A 519 27.42 28.40 -3.35
C ALA A 519 27.62 27.36 -2.25
N TYR A 520 26.99 27.59 -1.12
CA TYR A 520 26.82 26.61 -0.05
C TYR A 520 25.36 26.67 0.40
N ASN A 521 24.60 25.59 0.18
CA ASN A 521 23.15 25.59 0.33
C ASN A 521 22.48 26.74 -0.45
N ASN A 522 21.70 27.60 0.22
CA ASN A 522 21.06 28.78 -0.38
C ASN A 522 21.94 30.04 -0.29
N HIS A 523 23.19 29.88 0.17
CA HIS A 523 24.09 30.98 0.44
C HIS A 523 25.15 31.11 -0.64
N THR A 524 25.51 32.35 -0.97
CA THR A 524 26.54 32.68 -1.96
C THR A 524 27.69 33.41 -1.29
N LEU A 525 28.86 32.76 -1.30
CA LEU A 525 30.15 33.32 -0.93
C LEU A 525 30.86 33.85 -2.18
N SER A 526 31.18 35.14 -2.21
CA SER A 526 31.89 35.78 -3.32
C SER A 526 33.27 36.26 -2.86
N LEU A 527 34.32 35.85 -3.56
CA LEU A 527 35.71 36.25 -3.33
C LEU A 527 36.19 37.08 -4.52
N GLU A 528 36.52 38.34 -4.27
CA GLU A 528 37.08 39.24 -5.28
C GLU A 528 38.61 39.33 -5.16
N LYS A 529 39.28 39.32 -6.32
CA LYS A 529 40.74 39.50 -6.46
C LYS A 529 41.54 38.53 -5.57
N PHE A 530 41.34 37.22 -5.78
CA PHE A 530 42.03 36.17 -5.04
C PHE A 530 43.25 35.62 -5.79
N TYR A 531 44.27 35.22 -5.03
CA TYR A 531 45.53 34.66 -5.53
C TYR A 531 45.82 33.34 -4.81
N ILE A 532 46.16 32.28 -5.57
CA ILE A 532 46.52 30.95 -5.04
C ILE A 532 47.95 30.61 -5.45
N ARG A 533 48.76 30.18 -4.48
CA ARG A 533 50.12 29.70 -4.71
C ARG A 533 50.22 28.24 -4.28
N LEU A 534 50.57 27.33 -5.21
CA LEU A 534 50.80 25.90 -4.93
C LEU A 534 52.28 25.67 -4.58
N MET A 535 52.62 25.71 -3.28
CA MET A 535 53.94 25.37 -2.70
C MET A 535 53.79 24.28 -1.62
N GLU A 536 54.61 24.32 -0.55
CA GLU A 536 54.52 23.44 0.62
C GLU A 536 53.24 23.67 1.46
N ASN A 537 52.67 24.88 1.48
CA ASN A 537 51.38 25.25 2.10
C ASN A 537 50.48 26.00 1.10
N LEU A 538 49.16 26.00 1.32
CA LEU A 538 48.21 26.79 0.52
C LEU A 538 48.00 28.15 1.17
N GLN A 539 48.33 29.21 0.44
CA GLN A 539 48.12 30.59 0.89
C GLN A 539 47.10 31.28 -0.01
N ALA A 540 46.09 31.90 0.60
CA ALA A 540 45.05 32.65 -0.08
C ALA A 540 44.85 34.03 0.54
N HIS A 541 44.92 35.07 -0.29
CA HIS A 541 44.60 36.44 0.07
C HIS A 541 43.34 36.88 -0.66
N ILE A 542 42.36 37.40 0.08
CA ILE A 542 41.04 37.79 -0.43
C ILE A 542 40.77 39.24 -0.05
N GLN A 543 40.70 40.11 -1.07
CA GLN A 543 40.49 41.54 -0.84
C GLN A 543 39.05 41.86 -0.41
N THR A 544 38.07 41.11 -0.92
CA THR A 544 36.67 41.30 -0.57
C THR A 544 35.97 39.95 -0.52
N LEU A 545 35.41 39.63 0.64
CA LEU A 545 34.57 38.48 0.91
C LEU A 545 33.15 38.99 1.15
N THR A 546 32.19 38.47 0.38
CA THR A 546 30.77 38.79 0.55
C THR A 546 29.97 37.50 0.73
N LEU A 547 29.13 37.41 1.76
CA LEU A 547 28.18 36.32 1.99
C LEU A 547 26.75 36.88 1.83
N ASP A 548 26.01 36.34 0.85
CA ASP A 548 24.62 36.69 0.49
C ASP A 548 24.37 38.17 0.17
N GLY A 549 25.42 38.94 -0.08
CA GLY A 549 25.32 40.40 -0.21
C GLY A 549 25.05 41.13 1.10
N ASN A 550 24.77 40.41 2.19
CA ASN A 550 24.36 40.97 3.48
C ASN A 550 25.51 41.04 4.48
N TYR A 551 26.54 40.22 4.29
CA TYR A 551 27.75 40.24 5.11
C TYR A 551 28.97 40.49 4.26
N THR A 552 29.82 41.42 4.69
CA THR A 552 31.06 41.76 3.98
C THR A 552 32.24 41.80 4.95
N ALA A 553 33.38 41.28 4.51
CA ALA A 553 34.66 41.33 5.24
C ALA A 553 35.85 41.31 4.27
N GLN A 554 37.04 41.63 4.78
CA GLN A 554 38.31 41.29 4.12
C GLN A 554 38.86 40.01 4.78
N ALA A 555 39.51 39.11 4.03
CA ALA A 555 39.93 37.82 4.56
C ALA A 555 41.38 37.46 4.21
N ARG A 556 42.10 36.95 5.21
CA ARG A 556 43.40 36.27 5.05
C ARG A 556 43.25 34.83 5.52
N LEU A 557 43.63 33.88 4.65
CA LEU A 557 43.53 32.44 4.88
C LEU A 557 44.88 31.76 4.69
N GLU A 558 45.24 30.90 5.64
CA GLU A 558 46.44 30.07 5.58
C GLU A 558 46.07 28.63 5.89
N TYR A 559 46.34 27.71 4.94
CA TYR A 559 46.04 26.28 5.09
C TYR A 559 47.33 25.45 5.04
N ASP A 560 47.58 24.76 6.15
CA ASP A 560 48.69 23.83 6.31
C ASP A 560 48.25 22.40 5.91
N TYR A 561 48.81 21.85 4.83
CA TYR A 561 48.44 20.51 4.35
C TYR A 561 48.87 19.38 5.30
N THR A 562 49.89 19.63 6.14
CA THR A 562 50.43 18.65 7.08
C THR A 562 49.65 18.64 8.39
N GLN A 563 49.24 19.81 8.88
CA GLN A 563 48.47 19.98 10.11
C GLN A 563 46.95 19.97 9.91
N GLN A 564 46.48 20.04 8.66
CA GLN A 564 45.05 20.15 8.33
C GLN A 564 44.36 21.29 9.11
N HIS A 565 45.07 22.42 9.23
CA HIS A 565 44.66 23.55 10.06
C HIS A 565 44.49 24.78 9.19
N LEU A 566 43.38 25.50 9.41
CA LEU A 566 43.05 26.75 8.72
C LEU A 566 42.88 27.88 9.73
N GLU A 567 43.71 28.90 9.57
CA GLU A 567 43.58 30.15 10.31
C GLU A 567 42.94 31.22 9.42
N GLY A 568 41.98 31.95 9.99
CA GLY A 568 41.22 32.96 9.29
C GLY A 568 41.06 34.23 10.11
N HIS A 569 41.39 35.35 9.49
CA HIS A 569 41.18 36.69 10.05
C HIS A 569 40.21 37.46 9.17
N LEU A 570 39.07 37.87 9.75
CA LEU A 570 38.10 38.74 9.09
C LEU A 570 38.25 40.18 9.58
N TYR A 571 38.58 41.09 8.66
CA TYR A 571 38.64 42.53 8.91
C TYR A 571 37.35 43.21 8.44
N ASP A 572 36.92 44.26 9.17
CA ASP A 572 35.76 45.09 8.86
C ASP A 572 34.44 44.29 8.68
N ALA A 573 34.22 43.24 9.47
CA ALA A 573 33.05 42.38 9.32
C ALA A 573 31.75 43.12 9.68
N GLN A 574 30.84 43.26 8.72
CA GLN A 574 29.57 43.96 8.89
C GLN A 574 28.42 43.16 8.27
N GLY A 575 27.23 43.25 8.85
CA GLY A 575 26.01 42.60 8.34
C GLY A 575 24.88 42.51 9.36
N THR A 576 23.69 42.08 8.91
CA THR A 576 22.49 41.99 9.75
C THR A 576 21.68 40.74 9.41
N LEU A 577 21.29 39.97 10.43
CA LEU A 577 20.37 38.84 10.33
C LEU A 577 18.99 39.27 10.85
N THR A 578 17.95 39.09 10.03
CA THR A 578 16.56 39.40 10.41
C THR A 578 15.64 38.20 10.21
N TYR A 579 14.65 38.02 11.09
CA TYR A 579 13.57 37.04 10.96
C TYR A 579 12.23 37.69 11.33
N GLN A 580 11.24 37.62 10.44
CA GLN A 580 9.91 38.24 10.64
C GLN A 580 9.99 39.69 11.14
N ASP A 581 10.76 40.52 10.43
CA ASP A 581 11.01 41.94 10.74
C ASP A 581 11.74 42.22 12.07
N LYS A 582 12.25 41.18 12.76
CA LYS A 582 13.07 41.32 13.97
C LYS A 582 14.54 41.08 13.67
N THR A 583 15.42 41.94 14.17
CA THR A 583 16.87 41.75 14.08
C THR A 583 17.35 40.68 15.08
N LEU A 584 17.88 39.58 14.54
CA LEU A 584 18.46 38.47 15.30
C LEU A 584 19.95 38.65 15.58
N LEU A 585 20.72 39.15 14.61
CA LEU A 585 22.17 39.38 14.73
C LEU A 585 22.58 40.68 14.00
N LEU A 586 23.54 41.42 14.54
CA LEU A 586 24.04 42.69 14.01
C LEU A 586 25.56 42.79 14.21
N LEU A 587 26.33 42.85 13.12
CA LEU A 587 27.78 43.04 13.10
C LEU A 587 28.13 44.49 12.71
N LYS A 588 28.97 45.18 13.50
CA LYS A 588 29.20 46.63 13.36
C LYS A 588 30.64 46.97 12.95
N LYS A 589 31.16 46.31 11.91
CA LYS A 589 32.57 46.41 11.46
C LYS A 589 33.55 45.94 12.52
N ASP A 590 33.16 44.94 13.29
CA ASP A 590 33.98 44.38 14.34
C ASP A 590 34.95 43.34 13.74
N PRO A 591 36.22 43.27 14.19
CA PRO A 591 37.12 42.21 13.79
C PRO A 591 36.60 40.85 14.30
N LEU A 592 36.68 39.82 13.45
CA LEU A 592 36.25 38.48 13.81
C LEU A 592 37.36 37.47 13.50
N ASP A 593 38.02 37.03 14.56
CA ASP A 593 39.01 35.96 14.49
C ASP A 593 38.32 34.60 14.63
N PHE A 594 38.69 33.68 13.73
CA PHE A 594 38.24 32.31 13.79
C PHE A 594 39.38 31.34 13.49
N ASN A 595 39.33 30.18 14.13
CA ASN A 595 40.18 29.05 13.80
C ASN A 595 39.32 27.87 13.33
N ILE A 596 39.82 27.11 12.37
CA ILE A 596 39.21 25.88 11.90
C ILE A 596 40.26 24.78 11.93
N THR A 597 40.05 23.78 12.77
CA THR A 597 40.87 22.58 12.77
C THR A 597 40.10 21.46 12.08
N PHE A 598 40.67 20.93 10.99
CA PHE A 598 40.15 19.75 10.31
C PHE A 598 40.89 18.53 10.85
N ASN A 599 40.16 17.64 11.51
CA ASN A 599 40.60 16.28 11.79
C ASN A 599 39.72 15.36 10.94
N HIS A 600 40.22 14.20 10.50
CA HIS A 600 39.64 13.36 9.45
C HIS A 600 38.10 13.38 9.33
N ASP A 601 37.40 13.23 10.47
CA ASP A 601 35.94 13.19 10.60
C ASP A 601 35.35 14.28 11.54
N ASP A 602 36.19 15.20 12.03
CA ASP A 602 35.81 16.22 13.02
C ASP A 602 36.28 17.63 12.61
N THR A 603 35.39 18.61 12.70
CA THR A 603 35.72 20.04 12.50
C THR A 603 35.41 20.83 13.75
N LEU A 604 36.41 21.54 14.27
CA LEU A 604 36.26 22.50 15.36
C LEU A 604 36.37 23.92 14.81
N VAL A 605 35.35 24.74 15.07
CA VAL A 605 35.37 26.18 14.79
C VAL A 605 35.19 26.94 16.10
N ARG A 606 36.10 27.87 16.40
CA ARG A 606 35.95 28.80 17.53
C ARG A 606 35.81 30.22 17.03
N ILE A 607 34.75 30.90 17.47
CA ILE A 607 34.52 32.32 17.21
C ILE A 607 34.70 33.06 18.54
N ALA A 608 35.91 33.59 18.74
CA ALA A 608 36.32 34.15 20.02
C ALA A 608 35.41 35.29 20.54
N PRO A 609 34.94 36.25 19.72
CA PRO A 609 34.09 37.35 20.19
C PRO A 609 32.71 36.93 20.72
N TRP A 610 32.22 35.75 20.34
CA TRP A 610 30.88 35.27 20.71
C TRP A 610 30.91 34.22 21.81
N ASP A 611 32.09 33.82 22.27
CA ASP A 611 32.27 32.62 23.12
C ASP A 611 31.53 31.41 22.53
N LEU A 612 31.59 31.28 21.19
CA LEU A 612 30.90 30.24 20.44
C LEU A 612 31.90 29.18 20.00
N GLU A 613 31.65 27.95 20.44
CA GLU A 613 32.29 26.78 19.87
C GLU A 613 31.31 26.02 18.98
N TYR A 614 31.70 25.79 17.74
CA TYR A 614 31.02 24.87 16.84
C TYR A 614 31.87 23.63 16.68
N HIS A 615 31.27 22.49 17.04
CA HIS A 615 31.86 21.17 16.88
C HIS A 615 31.03 20.44 15.84
N TYR A 616 31.70 19.91 14.84
CA TYR A 616 31.12 19.00 13.90
C TYR A 616 31.84 17.66 14.05
N MET A 617 31.13 16.61 14.45
CA MET A 617 31.70 15.28 14.68
C MET A 617 30.68 14.23 14.25
N HIS A 618 31.06 13.31 13.36
CA HIS A 618 30.20 12.17 12.96
C HIS A 618 28.76 12.57 12.52
N GLY A 619 28.63 13.57 11.64
CA GLY A 619 27.34 14.04 11.14
C GLY A 619 26.53 14.89 12.12
N LEU A 620 27.08 15.24 13.28
CA LEU A 620 26.43 16.05 14.31
C LEU A 620 27.05 17.45 14.36
N HIS A 621 26.25 18.46 14.07
CA HIS A 621 26.57 19.87 14.32
C HIS A 621 26.19 20.19 15.77
N ARG A 622 27.14 20.69 16.56
CA ARG A 622 26.94 21.08 17.96
C ARG A 622 27.44 22.50 18.18
N PHE A 623 26.55 23.39 18.59
CA PHE A 623 26.83 24.77 18.95
C PHE A 623 26.80 24.88 20.47
N ILE A 624 27.95 25.24 21.06
CA ILE A 624 28.10 25.42 22.49
C ILE A 624 28.23 26.92 22.74
N LEU A 625 27.27 27.46 23.49
CA LEU A 625 27.29 28.82 24.02
C LEU A 625 27.38 28.72 25.55
N PRO A 626 28.60 28.73 26.12
CA PRO A 626 28.80 28.66 27.56
C PRO A 626 28.16 29.83 28.30
N LYS A 627 28.04 30.98 27.61
CA LYS A 627 27.38 32.19 28.09
C LYS A 627 26.63 32.85 26.94
N LEU A 628 25.37 33.22 27.16
CA LEU A 628 24.62 34.07 26.21
C LEU A 628 25.01 35.55 26.30
N ALA A 629 25.68 35.97 27.39
CA ALA A 629 26.02 37.37 27.64
C ALA A 629 26.87 38.03 26.53
N PRO A 630 27.96 37.43 26.00
CA PRO A 630 28.74 38.03 24.90
C PRO A 630 27.92 38.23 23.62
N LEU A 631 26.98 37.32 23.34
CA LEU A 631 26.13 37.39 22.15
C LEU A 631 25.12 38.54 22.20
N ARG A 632 24.78 39.07 23.39
CA ARG A 632 23.82 40.20 23.54
C ARG A 632 24.29 41.49 22.86
N LEU A 633 25.61 41.68 22.72
CA LEU A 633 26.17 42.83 21.98
C LEU A 633 25.81 42.78 20.48
N TYR A 634 25.57 41.57 19.98
CA TYR A 634 25.29 41.29 18.58
C TYR A 634 23.83 40.90 18.34
N ALA A 635 23.07 40.46 19.36
CA ALA A 635 21.71 39.93 19.21
C ALA A 635 20.63 40.78 19.94
N PRO A 636 19.99 41.75 19.27
CA PRO A 636 19.00 42.64 19.88
C PRO A 636 17.81 41.93 20.54
N VAL A 637 17.41 40.76 20.02
CA VAL A 637 16.32 39.94 20.59
C VAL A 637 16.63 39.45 22.02
N LEU A 638 17.91 39.29 22.36
CA LEU A 638 18.34 38.89 23.71
C LEU A 638 18.40 40.07 24.69
N ALA A 639 18.18 41.31 24.22
CA ALA A 639 18.19 42.50 25.07
C ALA A 639 16.90 42.65 25.89
N THR A 640 15.78 42.05 25.45
CA THR A 640 14.47 42.16 26.11
C THR A 640 14.25 41.17 27.26
N TYR A 641 15.15 40.20 27.41
CA TYR A 641 15.07 39.18 28.47
C TYR A 641 16.01 39.55 29.63
N PRO A 642 15.66 39.17 30.88
CA PRO A 642 16.57 39.28 32.03
C PRO A 642 17.92 38.61 31.73
N GLU A 643 18.97 38.97 32.47
CA GLU A 643 20.23 38.23 32.38
C GLU A 643 20.00 36.78 32.80
N LEU A 644 20.08 35.90 31.82
CA LEU A 644 19.98 34.46 31.99
C LEU A 644 21.40 33.92 32.00
N GLU A 645 21.84 33.43 33.16
CA GLU A 645 22.98 32.53 33.20
C GLU A 645 22.55 31.22 32.56
N SER A 646 23.10 30.93 31.39
CA SER A 646 22.72 29.79 30.58
C SER A 646 23.93 29.09 30.01
N ASN A 647 23.93 27.76 30.12
CA ASN A 647 24.77 26.89 29.31
C ASN A 647 23.88 26.32 28.21
N THR A 648 24.07 26.77 26.96
CA THR A 648 23.23 26.37 25.84
C THR A 648 24.01 25.46 24.90
N ASP A 649 23.45 24.27 24.67
CA ASP A 649 23.97 23.26 23.75
C ASP A 649 22.89 23.01 22.69
N ILE A 650 23.14 23.44 21.46
CA ILE A 650 22.24 23.23 20.32
C ILE A 650 22.87 22.21 19.40
N ARG A 651 22.10 21.20 19.00
CA ARG A 651 22.55 20.09 18.18
C ARG A 651 21.65 19.95 16.97
N THR A 652 22.23 19.65 15.82
CA THR A 652 21.46 19.31 14.62
C THR A 652 22.26 18.38 13.74
N ARG A 653 21.58 17.56 12.94
CA ARG A 653 22.23 16.73 11.91
C ARG A 653 21.99 17.25 10.49
N ASN A 654 21.02 18.14 10.33
CA ASN A 654 20.47 18.50 9.02
C ASN A 654 20.07 19.98 8.90
N PHE A 655 20.23 20.78 9.96
CA PHE A 655 19.71 22.16 10.05
C PHE A 655 18.19 22.27 9.80
N VAL A 656 17.47 21.17 10.01
CA VAL A 656 16.02 21.05 9.88
C VAL A 656 15.44 20.73 11.26
N ASP A 657 16.03 19.72 11.91
CA ASP A 657 15.71 19.27 13.26
C ASP A 657 16.82 19.69 14.20
N PHE A 658 16.46 20.42 15.24
CA PHE A 658 17.37 20.94 16.25
C PHE A 658 17.00 20.36 17.60
N ASP A 659 17.94 19.70 18.26
CA ASP A 659 17.83 19.41 19.69
C ASP A 659 18.51 20.54 20.45
N PHE A 660 17.95 20.96 21.57
CA PHE A 660 18.59 21.94 22.42
C PHE A 660 18.49 21.52 23.88
N ASN A 661 19.54 21.83 24.63
CA ASN A 661 19.55 21.75 26.07
C ASN A 661 20.04 23.09 26.62
N ALA A 662 19.29 23.66 27.55
CA ALA A 662 19.64 24.86 28.26
C ALA A 662 19.25 24.74 29.72
N THR A 663 20.12 25.20 30.61
CA THR A 663 19.75 25.39 32.02
C THR A 663 19.69 26.88 32.28
N LEU A 664 18.54 27.38 32.73
CA LEU A 664 18.39 28.75 33.21
C LEU A 664 18.50 28.76 34.72
N GLN A 665 19.41 29.57 35.25
CA GLN A 665 19.49 29.81 36.70
C GLN A 665 18.56 30.97 37.10
N ASN A 666 18.03 30.92 38.33
CA ASN A 666 17.22 31.98 38.93
C ASN A 666 15.93 32.37 38.15
N THR A 667 15.24 31.39 37.54
CA THR A 667 14.04 31.64 36.71
C THR A 667 12.83 30.87 37.24
N GLN A 668 11.64 31.48 37.22
CA GLN A 668 10.36 30.88 37.64
C GLN A 668 9.31 31.03 36.52
N ILE A 669 8.51 29.98 36.27
CA ILE A 669 7.42 30.01 35.29
C ILE A 669 6.13 30.50 35.97
N PRO A 670 5.43 31.51 35.44
CA PRO A 670 4.16 31.98 35.99
C PRO A 670 3.13 30.85 36.13
N GLY A 671 2.57 30.69 37.34
CA GLY A 671 1.54 29.68 37.63
C GLY A 671 2.02 28.24 37.75
N TYR A 672 3.30 27.95 37.49
CA TYR A 672 3.88 26.63 37.72
C TYR A 672 4.55 26.58 39.09
N ILE A 673 4.11 25.65 39.95
CA ILE A 673 4.69 25.47 41.28
C ILE A 673 5.45 24.14 41.28
N ASN A 674 6.78 24.20 41.16
CA ASN A 674 7.63 23.02 41.36
C ASN A 674 8.09 22.96 42.83
N PRO A 675 7.58 22.01 43.64
CA PRO A 675 7.97 21.88 45.05
C PRO A 675 9.43 21.43 45.25
N ASN A 676 10.09 20.92 44.21
CA ASN A 676 11.44 20.33 44.27
C ASN A 676 12.53 21.17 43.56
N SER A 677 12.22 22.37 43.04
CA SER A 677 13.22 23.15 42.28
C SER A 677 14.26 23.82 43.19
N ASP A 678 15.53 23.78 42.79
CA ASP A 678 16.65 24.51 43.39
C ASP A 678 16.78 25.96 42.88
N GLY A 679 15.79 26.46 42.14
CA GLY A 679 15.82 27.75 41.45
C GLY A 679 16.37 27.67 40.02
N SER A 680 16.83 26.49 39.58
CA SER A 680 17.18 26.23 38.18
C SER A 680 15.99 25.67 37.40
N LEU A 681 15.96 26.03 36.11
CA LEU A 681 14.96 25.58 35.16
C LEU A 681 15.69 24.96 33.97
N GLY A 682 15.65 23.63 33.91
CA GLY A 682 16.18 22.84 32.81
C GLY A 682 15.17 22.79 31.66
N PHE A 683 15.64 23.17 30.47
CA PHE A 683 14.92 23.08 29.22
C PHE A 683 15.66 22.10 28.34
N TYR A 684 14.98 21.04 27.94
CA TYR A 684 15.43 20.26 26.82
C TYR A 684 14.30 20.14 25.82
N GLY A 685 14.64 20.14 24.55
CA GLY A 685 13.62 20.14 23.53
C GLY A 685 14.17 19.85 22.18
N SER A 686 13.26 19.72 21.24
CA SER A 686 13.57 19.63 19.84
C SER A 686 12.65 20.54 19.02
N TYR A 687 13.15 21.04 17.90
CA TYR A 687 12.39 21.88 16.99
C TYR A 687 12.62 21.45 15.54
N SER A 688 11.53 21.27 14.79
CA SER A 688 11.55 20.87 13.38
C SER A 688 10.98 21.98 12.50
N LEU A 689 11.83 22.56 11.64
CA LEU A 689 11.48 23.67 10.75
C LEU A 689 10.31 23.40 9.76
N PRO A 690 10.23 22.25 9.05
CA PRO A 690 9.21 22.04 8.02
C PRO A 690 7.81 21.85 8.60
N GLN A 691 7.75 21.28 9.79
CA GLN A 691 6.51 21.01 10.52
C GLN A 691 6.14 22.18 11.43
N ASN A 692 7.05 23.15 11.62
CA ASN A 692 6.97 24.16 12.66
C ASN A 692 6.63 23.54 14.03
N ALA A 693 7.19 22.35 14.28
CA ALA A 693 6.87 21.51 15.42
C ALA A 693 7.92 21.69 16.53
N LEU A 694 7.48 22.00 17.73
CA LEU A 694 8.30 22.23 18.91
C LEU A 694 7.95 21.22 19.99
N PHE A 695 8.96 20.49 20.48
CA PHE A 695 8.89 19.74 21.72
C PHE A 695 9.74 20.43 22.78
N VAL A 696 9.19 20.66 23.97
CA VAL A 696 9.93 21.16 25.13
C VAL A 696 9.55 20.35 26.35
N ARG A 697 10.54 19.86 27.08
CA ARG A 697 10.38 19.35 28.43
C ARG A 697 11.02 20.29 29.44
N LEU A 698 10.29 20.54 30.51
CA LEU A 698 10.68 21.43 31.60
C LEU A 698 10.81 20.62 32.90
N ASN A 699 12.02 20.53 33.46
CA ASN A 699 12.32 19.85 34.73
C ASN A 699 11.79 18.40 34.85
N ASP A 700 11.55 17.70 33.74
CA ASP A 700 10.81 16.41 33.67
C ASP A 700 9.33 16.46 34.13
N ASP A 701 8.91 17.66 34.56
CA ASP A 701 7.61 18.17 34.98
C ASP A 701 6.50 18.17 33.92
N VAL A 702 6.88 18.77 32.80
CA VAL A 702 5.97 19.31 31.79
C VAL A 702 6.54 19.01 30.42
N ASP A 703 5.78 18.29 29.60
CA ASP A 703 6.02 18.11 28.17
C ASP A 703 5.07 18.99 27.37
N LEU A 704 5.63 19.81 26.51
CA LEU A 704 4.93 20.65 25.56
C LEU A 704 5.25 20.17 24.15
N ILE A 705 4.23 19.80 23.39
CA ILE A 705 4.33 19.53 21.95
C ILE A 705 3.44 20.54 21.24
N MET A 706 4.01 21.33 20.35
CA MET A 706 3.31 22.38 19.61
C MET A 706 3.55 22.20 18.11
N ASP A 707 2.48 21.99 17.35
CA ASP A 707 2.44 21.99 15.88
C ASP A 707 1.17 22.72 15.38
N ASP A 708 0.35 22.12 14.51
CA ASP A 708 -1.02 22.57 14.22
C ASP A 708 -1.96 22.45 15.45
N ASN A 709 -1.57 21.62 16.41
CA ASN A 709 -2.21 21.33 17.67
C ASN A 709 -1.26 21.64 18.83
N LEU A 710 -1.80 21.64 20.04
CA LEU A 710 -1.03 21.80 21.27
C LEU A 710 -1.29 20.60 22.16
N ALA A 711 -0.28 19.77 22.42
CA ALA A 711 -0.37 18.70 23.41
C ALA A 711 0.49 19.04 24.63
N LEU A 712 -0.11 18.92 25.81
CA LEU A 712 0.52 19.20 27.09
C LEU A 712 0.46 17.95 27.96
N SER A 713 1.61 17.39 28.32
CA SER A 713 1.67 16.32 29.32
C SER A 713 2.23 16.85 30.63
N LEU A 714 1.55 16.55 31.73
CA LEU A 714 1.87 17.06 33.06
C LEU A 714 2.08 15.89 34.03
N SER A 715 3.21 15.84 34.73
CA SER A 715 3.48 14.79 35.71
C SER A 715 3.79 15.42 37.07
N GLY A 716 2.99 15.18 38.10
CA GLY A 716 3.24 15.80 39.41
C GLY A 716 3.02 17.32 39.44
N ALA A 717 2.54 17.91 38.35
CA ALA A 717 2.45 19.36 38.20
C ALA A 717 1.37 19.97 39.09
N ARG A 718 1.73 21.08 39.74
CA ARG A 718 0.84 21.93 40.52
C ARG A 718 0.66 23.25 39.78
N ILE A 719 -0.53 23.47 39.22
CA ILE A 719 -0.80 24.61 38.35
C ILE A 719 -1.79 25.56 39.00
N ASP A 720 -1.39 26.83 39.11
CA ASP A 720 -2.25 27.94 39.49
C ASP A 720 -2.85 28.60 38.25
N LEU A 721 -4.15 28.34 38.02
CA LEU A 721 -4.89 28.85 36.86
C LEU A 721 -5.12 30.37 36.94
N ASP A 722 -5.16 30.94 38.15
CA ASP A 722 -5.32 32.39 38.35
C ASP A 722 -4.00 33.13 38.02
N ALA A 723 -2.86 32.57 38.45
CA ALA A 723 -1.54 33.08 38.10
C ALA A 723 -1.22 32.94 36.61
N LEU A 724 -1.64 31.84 35.98
CA LEU A 724 -1.48 31.63 34.55
C LEU A 724 -2.31 32.63 33.72
N SER A 725 -3.57 32.86 34.12
CA SER A 725 -4.46 33.78 33.41
C SER A 725 -4.08 35.26 33.56
N SER A 726 -3.34 35.62 34.62
CA SER A 726 -2.88 36.99 34.89
C SER A 726 -1.44 37.27 34.41
N ALA A 727 -0.71 36.26 33.93
CA ALA A 727 0.65 36.39 33.46
C ALA A 727 0.72 37.30 32.23
N LYS A 728 1.45 38.42 32.34
CA LYS A 728 1.86 39.22 31.18
C LYS A 728 2.97 38.50 30.45
N LEU A 729 2.60 37.53 29.62
CA LEU A 729 3.56 36.88 28.75
C LEU A 729 4.13 37.94 27.79
N PRO A 730 5.46 38.03 27.60
CA PRO A 730 6.09 38.97 26.68
C PRO A 730 5.92 38.52 25.22
N ILE A 731 4.70 38.12 24.86
CA ILE A 731 4.32 37.85 23.48
C ILE A 731 3.73 39.16 22.95
N ASN A 732 4.62 40.04 22.50
CA ASN A 732 4.23 41.15 21.62
C ASN A 732 3.90 40.54 20.25
N SER A 733 2.73 39.93 20.13
CA SER A 733 2.19 39.50 18.84
C SER A 733 0.96 40.36 18.53
N SER A 734 1.16 41.32 17.64
CA SER A 734 0.10 41.94 16.85
C SER A 734 -0.58 40.95 15.88
N SER A 735 -0.25 39.65 15.93
CA SER A 735 -0.87 38.60 15.12
C SER A 735 -1.91 37.83 15.93
N SER A 736 -3.12 37.82 15.40
CA SER A 736 -4.28 37.01 15.76
C SER A 736 -4.14 35.52 15.44
N ASP A 737 -2.91 35.01 15.21
CA ASP A 737 -2.68 33.80 14.39
C ASP A 737 -2.33 32.53 15.18
N LEU A 738 -2.22 32.58 16.52
CA LEU A 738 -2.06 31.38 17.33
C LEU A 738 -3.44 30.75 17.63
N SER A 739 -4.08 30.22 16.60
CA SER A 739 -5.30 29.39 16.73
C SER A 739 -4.96 27.92 16.51
N PHE A 740 -4.76 27.16 17.58
CA PHE A 740 -4.57 25.71 17.51
C PHE A 740 -5.87 25.02 17.07
N LYS A 741 -5.78 23.98 16.22
CA LYS A 741 -6.95 23.19 15.80
C LYS A 741 -7.49 22.34 16.96
N GLN A 742 -6.59 21.82 17.77
CA GLN A 742 -6.87 20.99 18.94
C GLN A 742 -5.87 21.27 20.07
N ILE A 743 -6.34 21.20 21.31
CA ILE A 743 -5.50 21.24 22.52
C ILE A 743 -5.73 19.97 23.31
N ASP A 744 -4.71 19.15 23.49
CA ASP A 744 -4.73 17.92 24.29
C ASP A 744 -3.98 18.13 25.60
N ILE A 745 -4.53 17.63 26.70
CA ILE A 745 -3.92 17.67 28.03
C ILE A 745 -3.98 16.26 28.61
N ASP A 746 -2.81 15.66 28.88
CA ASP A 746 -2.68 14.43 29.66
C ASP A 746 -1.93 14.73 30.95
N ALA A 747 -2.60 14.62 32.09
CA ALA A 747 -2.01 14.97 33.37
C ALA A 747 -2.10 13.81 34.36
N GLN A 748 -1.01 13.58 35.09
CA GLN A 748 -0.88 12.52 36.08
C GLN A 748 -0.48 13.09 37.44
N MET A 749 -1.12 12.56 38.49
CA MET A 749 -0.76 12.79 39.89
C MET A 749 -0.58 14.27 40.25
N GLY A 750 -1.59 15.11 40.03
CA GLY A 750 -1.45 16.57 40.21
C GLY A 750 -2.69 17.26 40.75
N GLU A 751 -2.60 18.58 40.79
CA GLU A 751 -3.69 19.45 41.24
C GLU A 751 -3.71 20.79 40.50
N PHE A 752 -4.91 21.21 40.12
CA PHE A 752 -5.17 22.56 39.59
C PHE A 752 -5.81 23.45 40.64
N PHE A 753 -5.21 24.62 40.87
CA PHE A 753 -5.72 25.65 41.77
C PHE A 753 -6.49 26.71 40.99
N PHE A 754 -7.61 27.14 41.56
CA PHE A 754 -8.41 28.22 40.99
C PHE A 754 -9.18 28.96 42.08
N ASN A 755 -9.56 30.20 41.76
CA ASN A 755 -10.37 31.08 42.62
C ASN A 755 -9.85 31.16 44.07
N GLY A 756 -8.53 31.28 44.25
CA GLY A 756 -7.91 31.58 45.54
C GLY A 756 -8.11 30.56 46.67
N GLY A 757 -8.41 29.30 46.37
CA GLY A 757 -8.50 28.24 47.40
C GLY A 757 -9.18 26.94 46.98
N HIS A 758 -9.80 26.89 45.79
CA HIS A 758 -10.35 25.65 45.25
C HIS A 758 -9.23 24.85 44.58
N ALA A 759 -9.32 23.52 44.68
CA ALA A 759 -8.40 22.63 44.01
C ALA A 759 -9.11 21.42 43.38
N PHE A 760 -8.80 21.16 42.13
CA PHE A 760 -9.24 19.98 41.40
C PHE A 760 -8.13 18.94 41.42
N LEU A 761 -8.33 17.84 42.16
CA LEU A 761 -7.36 16.77 42.30
C LEU A 761 -7.53 15.72 41.20
N TYR A 762 -6.43 15.21 40.68
CA TYR A 762 -6.45 14.12 39.70
C TYR A 762 -5.27 13.16 39.90
N ASP A 763 -5.57 11.87 39.81
CA ASP A 763 -4.54 10.84 39.61
C ASP A 763 -4.25 10.70 38.11
N THR A 764 -5.31 10.79 37.29
CA THR A 764 -5.24 10.94 35.84
C THR A 764 -6.28 11.94 35.36
N LEU A 765 -5.90 12.77 34.39
CA LEU A 765 -6.77 13.69 33.68
C LEU A 765 -6.42 13.63 32.19
N GLN A 766 -7.41 13.38 31.36
CA GLN A 766 -7.29 13.46 29.92
C GLN A 766 -8.31 14.47 29.42
N ALA A 767 -7.88 15.53 28.77
CA ALA A 767 -8.75 16.54 28.20
C ALA A 767 -8.36 16.86 26.76
N ALA A 768 -9.35 17.06 25.90
CA ALA A 768 -9.18 17.47 24.51
C ALA A 768 -10.15 18.63 24.22
N TYR A 769 -9.62 19.73 23.71
CA TYR A 769 -10.39 20.88 23.22
C TYR A 769 -10.27 20.93 21.70
N ILE A 770 -11.36 20.66 20.99
CA ILE A 770 -11.41 20.55 19.53
C ILE A 770 -12.51 21.46 19.01
N GLN A 771 -12.16 22.48 18.22
CA GLN A 771 -13.13 23.36 17.54
C GLN A 771 -14.26 23.95 18.44
N GLY A 772 -13.97 24.25 19.71
CA GLY A 772 -14.97 24.79 20.64
C GLY A 772 -15.65 23.76 21.56
N GLU A 773 -15.31 22.48 21.41
CA GLU A 773 -15.79 21.38 22.23
C GLU A 773 -14.68 20.89 23.17
N LEU A 774 -14.99 20.76 24.46
CA LEU A 774 -14.11 20.19 25.48
C LEU A 774 -14.64 18.84 25.93
N TYR A 775 -13.80 17.82 25.79
CA TYR A 775 -14.00 16.48 26.33
C TYR A 775 -12.98 16.28 27.44
N ALA A 776 -13.38 15.89 28.64
CA ALA A 776 -12.44 15.60 29.71
C ALA A 776 -12.86 14.36 30.51
N THR A 777 -11.90 13.52 30.86
CA THR A 777 -12.06 12.41 31.81
C THR A 777 -11.07 12.60 32.94
N VAL A 778 -11.53 12.48 34.18
CA VAL A 778 -10.68 12.53 35.38
C VAL A 778 -10.88 11.26 36.20
N MET A 779 -9.80 10.79 36.82
CA MET A 779 -9.86 9.79 37.88
C MET A 779 -9.10 10.30 39.11
N HIS A 780 -9.64 10.02 40.29
CA HIS A 780 -8.96 10.25 41.55
C HIS A 780 -9.39 9.19 42.57
N LYS A 781 -8.44 8.37 43.02
CA LYS A 781 -8.65 7.15 43.80
C LYS A 781 -9.66 6.24 43.10
N LEU A 782 -10.81 5.98 43.73
CA LEU A 782 -11.89 5.16 43.16
C LEU A 782 -12.88 5.98 42.32
N GLY A 783 -12.77 7.31 42.33
CA GLY A 783 -13.68 8.21 41.66
C GLY A 783 -13.32 8.44 40.20
N ARG A 784 -14.34 8.57 39.36
CA ARG A 784 -14.19 8.89 37.93
C ARG A 784 -15.23 9.91 37.52
N ALA A 785 -14.86 10.89 36.69
CA ALA A 785 -15.81 11.74 35.99
C ALA A 785 -15.49 11.90 34.51
N ILE A 786 -16.53 12.15 33.73
CA ILE A 786 -16.49 12.51 32.31
C ILE A 786 -17.25 13.81 32.15
N LEU A 787 -16.65 14.77 31.48
CA LEU A 787 -17.19 16.07 31.12
C LEU A 787 -17.23 16.18 29.59
N PHE A 788 -18.37 16.60 29.07
CA PHE A 788 -18.53 17.12 27.72
C PHE A 788 -19.06 18.55 27.83
N TYR A 789 -18.34 19.50 27.24
CA TYR A 789 -18.67 20.92 27.31
C TYR A 789 -18.54 21.56 25.93
N THR A 790 -19.55 22.32 25.53
CA THR A 790 -19.54 23.18 24.35
C THR A 790 -20.12 24.54 24.73
N GLN A 791 -20.17 25.49 23.80
CA GLN A 791 -20.88 26.75 24.04
C GLN A 791 -22.39 26.54 24.25
N GLU A 792 -22.97 25.46 23.71
CA GLU A 792 -24.40 25.19 23.75
C GLU A 792 -24.80 24.12 24.78
N SER A 793 -23.89 23.23 25.16
CA SER A 793 -24.17 22.08 26.02
C SER A 793 -23.13 21.87 27.12
N ILE A 794 -23.58 21.32 28.25
CA ILE A 794 -22.74 20.79 29.31
C ILE A 794 -23.33 19.47 29.81
N GLU A 795 -22.51 18.44 29.82
CA GLU A 795 -22.82 17.13 30.40
C GLU A 795 -21.67 16.70 31.30
N LEU A 796 -21.96 16.39 32.56
CA LEU A 796 -20.97 15.89 33.49
C LEU A 796 -21.56 14.68 34.21
N PHE A 797 -20.84 13.58 34.18
CA PHE A 797 -21.15 12.37 34.93
C PHE A 797 -19.94 12.00 35.79
N GLY A 798 -20.11 11.94 37.09
CA GLY A 798 -19.09 11.58 38.06
C GLY A 798 -19.60 10.56 39.06
N GLU A 799 -18.77 9.58 39.42
CA GLU A 799 -19.12 8.54 40.37
C GLU A 799 -17.99 8.23 41.36
N LYS A 800 -18.37 7.84 42.59
CA LYS A 800 -17.49 7.28 43.62
C LYS A 800 -16.32 8.17 44.06
N PHE A 801 -16.46 9.49 44.01
CA PHE A 801 -15.46 10.39 44.57
C PHE A 801 -15.45 10.33 46.09
N GLY A 802 -14.25 10.39 46.70
CA GLY A 802 -14.09 10.47 48.15
C GLY A 802 -14.25 11.89 48.69
N ASP A 803 -14.31 12.01 50.01
CA ASP A 803 -14.47 13.29 50.71
C ASP A 803 -13.34 14.29 50.46
N GLU A 804 -12.09 13.85 50.33
CA GLU A 804 -10.94 14.70 50.01
C GLU A 804 -11.15 15.48 48.70
N PHE A 805 -11.56 14.79 47.63
CA PHE A 805 -11.81 15.40 46.33
C PHE A 805 -12.89 16.48 46.43
N ILE A 806 -14.02 16.18 47.07
CA ILE A 806 -15.14 17.12 47.22
C ILE A 806 -14.76 18.31 48.09
N ARG A 807 -14.05 18.08 49.21
CA ARG A 807 -13.59 19.16 50.10
C ARG A 807 -12.66 20.13 49.37
N ARG A 808 -11.72 19.61 48.59
CA ARG A 808 -10.77 20.42 47.81
C ARG A 808 -11.47 21.15 46.66
N LEU A 809 -12.36 20.47 45.93
CA LEU A 809 -13.11 21.04 44.81
C LEU A 809 -14.00 22.21 45.24
N LEU A 810 -14.77 22.03 46.31
CA LEU A 810 -15.71 23.02 46.81
C LEU A 810 -15.07 24.01 47.79
N ASN A 811 -13.82 23.79 48.19
CA ASN A 811 -13.19 24.46 49.33
C ASN A 811 -14.09 24.42 50.59
N PHE A 812 -14.68 23.25 50.87
CA PHE A 812 -15.70 23.07 51.90
C PHE A 812 -15.35 21.92 52.84
N ASN A 813 -14.86 22.23 54.04
CA ASN A 813 -14.47 21.23 55.03
C ASN A 813 -15.64 20.62 55.84
N GLY A 814 -16.88 20.94 55.47
CA GLY A 814 -18.08 20.53 56.21
C GLY A 814 -18.53 19.09 55.97
N LEU A 815 -17.82 18.34 55.13
CA LEU A 815 -18.08 16.94 54.80
C LEU A 815 -16.87 16.09 55.19
N SER A 816 -17.12 14.88 55.69
CA SER A 816 -16.07 13.90 55.98
C SER A 816 -16.56 12.48 55.75
N GLY A 817 -15.69 11.65 55.17
CA GLY A 817 -16.01 10.29 54.73
C GLY A 817 -17.07 10.25 53.61
N GLY A 818 -17.34 9.03 53.14
CA GLY A 818 -18.37 8.73 52.17
C GLY A 818 -17.93 8.76 50.70
N GLU A 819 -18.84 8.30 49.85
CA GLU A 819 -18.72 8.29 48.39
C GLU A 819 -19.73 9.24 47.78
N TYR A 820 -19.31 10.04 46.80
CA TYR A 820 -20.10 11.09 46.16
C TYR A 820 -20.14 10.87 44.64
N SER A 821 -21.34 10.91 44.07
CA SER A 821 -21.57 10.84 42.62
C SER A 821 -22.42 12.02 42.18
N ILE A 822 -22.20 12.52 40.97
CA ILE A 822 -22.88 13.68 40.40
C ILE A 822 -23.27 13.39 38.95
N TYR A 823 -24.43 13.86 38.53
CA TYR A 823 -24.74 14.02 37.12
C TYR A 823 -25.30 15.42 36.88
N LEU A 824 -25.00 16.04 35.74
CA LEU A 824 -25.70 17.23 35.26
C LEU A 824 -25.75 17.25 33.73
N GLN A 825 -26.79 17.87 33.19
CA GLN A 825 -27.01 18.05 31.76
C GLN A 825 -27.76 19.37 31.50
N GLY A 826 -27.40 20.07 30.43
CA GLY A 826 -28.09 21.26 29.95
C GLY A 826 -27.16 22.16 29.15
N THR A 827 -27.28 23.48 29.33
CA THR A 827 -26.41 24.51 28.79
C THR A 827 -25.58 25.14 29.93
N PRO A 828 -24.45 25.80 29.65
CA PRO A 828 -23.62 26.44 30.70
C PRO A 828 -24.39 27.43 31.61
N MET A 829 -25.44 28.09 31.08
CA MET A 829 -26.29 29.01 31.83
C MET A 829 -27.58 28.37 32.38
N GLN A 830 -27.97 27.18 31.92
CA GLN A 830 -29.20 26.51 32.35
C GLN A 830 -29.03 24.99 32.31
N PHE A 831 -28.92 24.35 33.48
CA PHE A 831 -28.73 22.90 33.58
C PHE A 831 -29.51 22.30 34.74
N LYS A 832 -29.73 20.98 34.69
CA LYS A 832 -30.28 20.18 35.78
C LYS A 832 -29.32 19.06 36.14
N GLY A 833 -29.39 18.57 37.36
CA GLY A 833 -28.53 17.50 37.81
C GLY A 833 -28.94 16.89 39.13
N GLY A 834 -28.20 15.88 39.54
CA GLY A 834 -28.36 15.25 40.83
C GLY A 834 -27.04 14.86 41.45
N ILE A 835 -26.97 14.92 42.77
CA ILE A 835 -25.87 14.41 43.59
C ILE A 835 -26.40 13.25 44.42
N THR A 836 -25.66 12.15 44.44
CA THR A 836 -25.87 11.07 45.41
C THR A 836 -24.66 10.97 46.33
N LEU A 837 -24.92 10.67 47.60
CA LEU A 837 -23.88 10.48 48.60
C LEU A 837 -24.18 9.26 49.47
N GLN A 838 -23.15 8.51 49.85
CA GLN A 838 -23.28 7.32 50.70
C GLN A 838 -22.28 7.35 51.84
N ASN A 839 -22.69 6.94 53.03
CA ASN A 839 -21.84 6.83 54.22
C ASN A 839 -21.01 8.09 54.56
N ALA A 840 -21.59 9.28 54.33
CA ALA A 840 -20.96 10.57 54.55
C ALA A 840 -21.34 11.16 55.92
N THR A 841 -20.52 12.05 56.47
CA THR A 841 -20.85 12.82 57.67
C THR A 841 -20.75 14.31 57.41
N ALA A 842 -21.83 15.03 57.64
CA ALA A 842 -21.93 16.49 57.53
C ALA A 842 -21.68 17.13 58.90
N ARG A 843 -20.68 18.00 59.06
CA ARG A 843 -20.29 18.57 60.35
C ARG A 843 -19.58 19.90 60.24
N GLY A 844 -19.67 20.73 61.28
CA GLY A 844 -18.75 21.86 61.50
C GLY A 844 -18.91 23.09 60.59
N PHE A 845 -19.80 23.07 59.60
CA PHE A 845 -20.13 24.26 58.79
C PHE A 845 -21.23 25.10 59.43
N THR A 846 -21.30 26.39 59.10
CA THR A 846 -22.15 27.38 59.78
C THR A 846 -23.62 26.96 59.84
N THR A 847 -24.21 26.48 58.75
CA THR A 847 -25.61 25.99 58.75
C THR A 847 -25.80 24.82 59.73
N TYR A 848 -24.88 23.85 59.76
CA TYR A 848 -24.95 22.73 60.70
C TYR A 848 -24.85 23.19 62.15
N ASN A 849 -23.89 24.08 62.44
CA ASN A 849 -23.69 24.62 63.78
C ASN A 849 -24.90 25.46 64.23
N ASN A 850 -25.52 26.21 63.32
CA ASN A 850 -26.73 26.98 63.61
C ASN A 850 -27.96 26.09 63.82
N ILE A 851 -28.08 24.96 63.09
CA ILE A 851 -29.08 23.92 63.38
C ILE A 851 -28.83 23.32 64.77
N LEU A 852 -27.57 22.99 65.12
CA LEU A 852 -27.21 22.41 66.41
C LEU A 852 -27.45 23.39 67.57
N ALA A 853 -27.14 24.68 67.38
CA ALA A 853 -27.42 25.75 68.34
C ALA A 853 -28.94 25.91 68.54
N LEU A 854 -29.72 25.87 67.47
CA LEU A 854 -31.19 25.90 67.55
C LEU A 854 -31.71 24.68 68.34
N ILE A 855 -31.21 23.47 68.04
CA ILE A 855 -31.54 22.24 68.78
C ILE A 855 -31.21 22.36 70.28
N ASN A 856 -30.05 22.94 70.63
CA ASN A 856 -29.65 23.13 72.02
C ASN A 856 -30.48 24.22 72.74
N SER A 857 -30.93 25.25 72.02
CA SER A 857 -31.69 26.38 72.59
C SER A 857 -33.20 26.10 72.74
N VAL A 858 -33.74 25.14 71.99
CA VAL A 858 -35.17 24.80 72.01
C VAL A 858 -35.35 23.40 72.65
N PRO A 859 -35.86 23.31 73.90
CA PRO A 859 -35.95 22.03 74.64
C PRO A 859 -36.68 20.92 73.88
N ALA A 860 -37.71 21.26 73.09
CA ALA A 860 -38.50 20.32 72.31
C ALA A 860 -37.72 19.64 71.16
N LEU A 861 -36.57 20.18 70.77
CA LEU A 861 -35.73 19.66 69.68
C LEU A 861 -34.57 18.80 70.19
N LEU A 862 -34.33 18.73 71.51
CA LEU A 862 -33.21 17.98 72.11
C LEU A 862 -33.22 16.50 71.74
N THR A 863 -34.38 15.93 71.43
CA THR A 863 -34.55 14.54 70.96
C THR A 863 -33.88 14.27 69.61
N LEU A 864 -33.60 15.30 68.81
CA LEU A 864 -32.87 15.18 67.54
C LEU A 864 -31.35 15.04 67.75
N LYS A 865 -30.83 15.28 68.96
CA LYS A 865 -29.39 15.35 69.23
C LYS A 865 -28.70 13.99 69.22
N SER A 866 -29.28 12.98 69.87
CA SER A 866 -28.66 11.65 70.01
C SER A 866 -29.62 10.55 69.55
N PRO A 867 -29.23 9.67 68.60
CA PRO A 867 -27.95 9.59 67.91
C PRO A 867 -27.90 10.43 66.60
N GLY A 868 -28.67 11.51 66.50
CA GLY A 868 -28.82 12.34 65.29
C GLY A 868 -27.79 13.45 65.18
N PHE A 869 -28.23 14.70 65.29
CA PHE A 869 -27.42 15.91 65.16
C PHE A 869 -26.60 16.15 66.43
N ASN A 870 -25.33 15.77 66.44
CA ASN A 870 -24.46 15.92 67.60
C ASN A 870 -23.11 16.56 67.25
N ASP A 871 -22.25 16.73 68.25
CA ASP A 871 -20.94 17.38 68.09
C ASP A 871 -19.99 16.60 67.15
N GLN A 872 -20.25 15.31 66.88
CA GLN A 872 -19.50 14.49 65.91
C GLN A 872 -19.98 14.66 64.46
N GLY A 873 -21.16 15.25 64.25
CA GLY A 873 -21.77 15.45 62.93
C GLY A 873 -23.07 14.69 62.70
N TYR A 874 -23.72 14.98 61.57
CA TYR A 874 -24.87 14.25 61.04
C TYR A 874 -24.41 13.21 60.03
N THR A 875 -24.54 11.92 60.38
CA THR A 875 -24.19 10.79 59.52
C THR A 875 -25.33 10.45 58.55
N ILE A 876 -25.00 10.38 57.27
CA ILE A 876 -25.87 10.13 56.12
C ILE A 876 -25.50 8.76 55.56
N ASN A 877 -26.42 7.80 55.62
CA ASN A 877 -26.25 6.49 55.01
C ASN A 877 -26.42 6.58 53.49
N ASN A 878 -27.49 7.25 53.04
CA ASN A 878 -27.78 7.50 51.63
C ASN A 878 -28.37 8.90 51.47
N GLY A 879 -27.93 9.65 50.47
CA GLY A 879 -28.46 10.96 50.15
C GLY A 879 -28.67 11.12 48.65
N GLU A 880 -29.71 11.87 48.29
CA GLU A 880 -30.08 12.26 46.94
C GLU A 880 -30.44 13.75 46.95
N ILE A 881 -29.77 14.54 46.13
CA ILE A 881 -30.03 15.97 45.96
C ILE A 881 -30.27 16.22 44.47
N LEU A 882 -31.48 16.60 44.09
CA LEU A 882 -31.83 17.04 42.74
C LEU A 882 -31.79 18.56 42.68
N PHE A 883 -31.09 19.11 41.70
CA PHE A 883 -30.89 20.54 41.55
C PHE A 883 -31.06 21.00 40.11
N SER A 884 -31.35 22.28 39.94
CA SER A 884 -31.34 22.97 38.66
C SER A 884 -30.76 24.37 38.80
N ARG A 885 -30.02 24.81 37.79
CA ARG A 885 -29.50 26.18 37.69
C ARG A 885 -30.18 26.88 36.53
N THR A 886 -30.56 28.13 36.75
CA THR A 886 -30.97 29.06 35.69
C THR A 886 -30.30 30.40 35.94
N GLN A 887 -29.39 30.78 35.04
CA GLN A 887 -28.50 31.93 35.19
C GLN A 887 -27.76 31.90 36.54
N ASN A 888 -28.07 32.82 37.45
CA ASN A 888 -27.43 32.93 38.76
C ASN A 888 -28.26 32.35 39.91
N ARG A 889 -29.39 31.70 39.63
CA ARG A 889 -30.22 31.02 40.64
C ARG A 889 -29.98 29.51 40.61
N PHE A 890 -29.50 28.96 41.71
CA PHE A 890 -29.31 27.52 41.92
C PHE A 890 -30.45 27.00 42.80
N THR A 891 -31.33 26.17 42.26
CA THR A 891 -32.53 25.65 42.93
C THR A 891 -32.29 24.20 43.34
N PHE A 892 -32.49 23.88 44.61
CA PHE A 892 -32.58 22.51 45.11
C PHE A 892 -34.03 22.06 44.99
N GLU A 893 -34.34 21.33 43.92
CA GLU A 893 -35.69 20.80 43.66
C GLU A 893 -36.08 19.80 44.75
N THR A 894 -35.11 18.99 45.20
CA THR A 894 -35.30 18.03 46.29
C THR A 894 -33.98 17.70 46.96
N ILE A 895 -33.98 17.67 48.28
CA ILE A 895 -32.91 17.14 49.14
C ILE A 895 -33.54 15.98 49.92
N LYS A 896 -32.97 14.78 49.84
CA LYS A 896 -33.32 13.63 50.69
C LYS A 896 -32.05 13.08 51.28
N LEU A 897 -31.89 13.17 52.60
CA LEU A 897 -30.77 12.58 53.32
C LEU A 897 -31.34 11.56 54.31
N TYR A 898 -30.97 10.30 54.13
CA TYR A 898 -31.33 9.21 55.02
C TYR A 898 -30.19 8.98 55.99
N GLY A 899 -30.37 9.40 57.23
CA GLY A 899 -29.36 9.29 58.28
C GLY A 899 -29.56 8.06 59.15
N LYS A 900 -28.62 7.84 60.09
CA LYS A 900 -28.67 6.71 61.02
C LYS A 900 -29.91 6.72 61.93
N SER A 901 -30.37 7.90 62.30
CA SER A 901 -31.44 8.10 63.30
C SER A 901 -32.43 9.19 62.91
N THR A 902 -32.07 10.07 61.98
CA THR A 902 -32.90 11.15 61.47
C THR A 902 -32.77 11.24 59.96
N ASN A 903 -33.89 11.44 59.28
CA ASN A 903 -33.94 11.76 57.86
C ASN A 903 -34.16 13.26 57.67
N VAL A 904 -33.54 13.86 56.66
CA VAL A 904 -33.71 15.26 56.29
C VAL A 904 -34.28 15.33 54.88
N PHE A 905 -35.42 15.98 54.71
CA PHE A 905 -36.01 16.29 53.41
C PHE A 905 -36.00 17.79 53.21
N GLY A 906 -35.79 18.29 52.00
CA GLY A 906 -35.82 19.73 51.81
C GLY A 906 -35.86 20.17 50.36
N ASN A 907 -36.02 21.48 50.18
CA ASN A 907 -35.96 22.17 48.90
C ASN A 907 -35.63 23.65 49.14
N GLY A 908 -35.33 24.38 48.09
CA GLY A 908 -35.08 25.81 48.18
C GLY A 908 -34.16 26.32 47.07
N ALA A 909 -33.53 27.46 47.28
CA ALA A 909 -32.62 28.05 46.30
C ALA A 909 -31.49 28.85 46.93
N ILE A 910 -30.42 29.03 46.15
CA ILE A 910 -29.34 29.98 46.40
C ILE A 910 -29.32 30.97 45.23
N ASP A 911 -29.30 32.27 45.55
CA ASP A 911 -29.03 33.34 44.60
C ASP A 911 -27.52 33.65 44.64
N LEU A 912 -26.81 33.27 43.57
CA LEU A 912 -25.35 33.41 43.47
C LEU A 912 -24.92 34.87 43.29
N THR A 913 -25.80 35.76 42.82
CA THR A 913 -25.52 37.19 42.68
C THR A 913 -25.63 37.90 44.02
N LYS A 914 -26.69 37.60 44.78
CA LYS A 914 -26.88 38.16 46.12
C LYS A 914 -26.08 37.43 47.20
N LYS A 915 -25.57 36.23 46.89
CA LYS A 915 -25.02 35.27 47.85
C LYS A 915 -26.01 34.98 48.99
N GLU A 916 -27.28 34.85 48.64
CA GLU A 916 -28.36 34.56 49.59
C GLU A 916 -28.83 33.12 49.45
N ILE A 917 -29.10 32.46 50.58
CA ILE A 917 -29.67 31.12 50.66
C ILE A 917 -31.08 31.20 51.23
N ASP A 918 -31.98 30.37 50.72
CA ASP A 918 -33.32 30.14 51.25
C ASP A 918 -33.68 28.65 51.07
N LEU A 919 -33.54 27.87 52.14
CA LEU A 919 -33.86 26.44 52.16
C LEU A 919 -34.93 26.13 53.20
N THR A 920 -35.87 25.27 52.85
CA THR A 920 -36.80 24.63 53.79
C THR A 920 -36.37 23.19 54.00
N LEU A 921 -36.11 22.81 55.26
CA LEU A 921 -35.66 21.48 55.66
C LEU A 921 -36.64 20.87 56.67
N ARG A 922 -37.22 19.72 56.35
CA ARG A 922 -38.00 18.88 57.25
C ARG A 922 -37.13 17.76 57.81
N ILE A 923 -36.88 17.80 59.12
CA ILE A 923 -36.15 16.75 59.85
C ILE A 923 -37.16 15.78 60.44
N MET A 924 -36.94 14.47 60.27
CA MET A 924 -37.83 13.39 60.71
C MET A 924 -37.04 12.34 61.52
N LEU A 925 -37.47 12.06 62.75
CA LEU A 925 -36.84 11.06 63.63
C LEU A 925 -37.31 9.64 63.26
N LEU A 926 -36.38 8.69 63.17
CA LEU A 926 -36.65 7.28 62.86
C LEU A 926 -37.14 6.51 64.08
N LYS A 927 -38.03 5.52 63.87
CA LYS A 927 -38.63 4.69 64.94
C LYS A 927 -37.57 3.93 65.76
N ASP A 928 -36.50 3.46 65.12
CA ASP A 928 -35.46 2.63 65.74
C ASP A 928 -34.38 3.44 66.49
N ALA A 929 -34.40 4.78 66.41
CA ALA A 929 -33.50 5.64 67.17
C ALA A 929 -33.83 5.67 68.68
N GLY A 930 -35.01 5.18 69.06
CA GLY A 930 -35.56 5.24 70.42
C GLY A 930 -35.26 4.03 71.29
N THR A 931 -34.02 3.55 71.40
CA THR A 931 -33.66 2.49 72.39
C THR A 931 -33.87 2.92 73.85
N ILE A 932 -34.20 4.18 74.10
CA ILE A 932 -34.70 4.70 75.39
C ILE A 932 -36.19 4.36 75.61
N LEU A 933 -36.97 4.17 74.54
CA LEU A 933 -38.42 3.92 74.57
C LEU A 933 -38.79 2.43 74.68
N SER A 934 -37.87 1.51 74.40
CA SER A 934 -38.13 0.05 74.38
C SER A 934 -38.35 -0.58 75.77
N ASN A 935 -38.08 0.15 76.87
CA ASN A 935 -38.25 -0.35 78.24
C ASN A 935 -39.54 0.12 78.93
N ILE A 936 -40.39 0.91 78.25
CA ILE A 936 -41.67 1.39 78.79
C ILE A 936 -42.78 1.19 77.73
N PRO A 937 -43.64 0.15 77.84
CA PRO A 937 -44.60 -0.25 76.80
C PRO A 937 -45.57 0.84 76.30
N ILE A 938 -45.72 1.93 77.06
CA ILE A 938 -46.74 2.97 76.85
C ILE A 938 -46.11 4.31 76.41
N ALA A 939 -44.79 4.48 76.60
CA ALA A 939 -44.12 5.77 76.37
C ALA A 939 -44.08 6.17 74.88
N GLY A 940 -44.04 5.20 73.96
CA GLY A 940 -44.00 5.46 72.52
C GLY A 940 -45.22 6.21 71.99
N HIS A 941 -46.43 5.82 72.38
CA HIS A 941 -47.68 6.46 71.96
C HIS A 941 -47.86 7.87 72.58
N LEU A 942 -47.42 8.04 73.82
CA LEU A 942 -47.49 9.32 74.53
C LEU A 942 -46.65 10.39 73.84
N LEU A 943 -45.43 10.04 73.42
CA LEU A 943 -44.44 10.97 72.87
C LEU A 943 -44.53 11.15 71.34
N LEU A 944 -44.83 10.09 70.57
CA LEU A 944 -44.73 10.11 69.11
C LEU A 944 -46.07 10.22 68.35
N GLY A 945 -47.22 10.16 69.03
CA GLY A 945 -48.53 10.23 68.35
C GLY A 945 -48.90 8.94 67.59
N ASP A 946 -49.98 8.99 66.79
CA ASP A 946 -50.51 7.84 66.05
C ASP A 946 -49.68 7.48 64.80
N ASP A 947 -48.93 8.43 64.24
CA ASP A 947 -48.03 8.25 63.08
C ASP A 947 -46.62 7.75 63.46
N GLY A 948 -46.24 7.90 64.73
CA GLY A 948 -45.07 7.27 65.33
C GLY A 948 -43.73 7.86 64.87
N SER A 949 -43.71 9.10 64.36
CA SER A 949 -42.46 9.82 64.00
C SER A 949 -42.54 11.30 64.33
N LEU A 950 -41.52 11.84 65.01
CA LEU A 950 -41.42 13.27 65.29
C LEU A 950 -40.80 13.99 64.08
N SER A 951 -41.47 15.03 63.56
CA SER A 951 -40.89 15.86 62.50
C SER A 951 -40.94 17.36 62.82
N THR A 952 -39.96 18.12 62.34
CA THR A 952 -39.88 19.57 62.48
C THR A 952 -39.44 20.21 61.16
N THR A 953 -39.94 21.41 60.87
CA THR A 953 -39.57 22.16 59.66
C THR A 953 -38.72 23.37 60.05
N LEU A 954 -37.52 23.43 59.48
CA LEU A 954 -36.55 24.50 59.62
C LEU A 954 -36.47 25.30 58.32
N THR A 955 -36.29 26.61 58.45
CA THR A 955 -35.96 27.50 57.33
C THR A 955 -34.55 28.04 57.53
N VAL A 956 -33.71 27.89 56.52
CA VAL A 956 -32.33 28.40 56.46
C VAL A 956 -32.34 29.59 55.50
N SER A 957 -32.12 30.80 56.00
CA SER A 957 -32.21 32.03 55.19
C SER A 957 -31.07 33.01 55.48
N GLY A 958 -30.75 33.90 54.54
CA GLY A 958 -29.75 34.96 54.72
C GLY A 958 -28.50 34.74 53.87
N SER A 959 -27.35 35.26 54.31
CA SER A 959 -26.08 35.11 53.58
C SER A 959 -25.66 33.63 53.52
N VAL A 960 -25.10 33.20 52.39
CA VAL A 960 -24.51 31.85 52.23
C VAL A 960 -23.37 31.61 53.22
N ASP A 961 -22.62 32.66 53.59
CA ASP A 961 -21.47 32.56 54.51
C ASP A 961 -21.91 32.47 55.99
N ASP A 962 -23.03 33.12 56.34
CA ASP A 962 -23.61 33.14 57.69
C ASP A 962 -25.15 32.99 57.65
N PRO A 963 -25.65 31.78 57.38
CA PRO A 963 -27.08 31.55 57.22
C PRO A 963 -27.80 31.42 58.56
N LYS A 964 -28.94 32.09 58.71
CA LYS A 964 -29.78 32.02 59.90
C LYS A 964 -30.75 30.84 59.80
N VAL A 965 -30.86 30.09 60.89
CA VAL A 965 -31.76 28.93 60.98
C VAL A 965 -32.88 29.25 61.95
N SER A 966 -34.12 29.19 61.49
CA SER A 966 -35.32 29.33 62.32
C SER A 966 -36.21 28.11 62.20
N VAL A 967 -36.95 27.81 63.26
CA VAL A 967 -37.98 26.76 63.23
C VAL A 967 -39.33 27.41 62.98
N ASN A 968 -40.12 26.83 62.08
CA ASN A 968 -41.53 27.17 61.99
C ASN A 968 -42.27 26.34 63.04
N LEU A 969 -42.49 26.92 64.23
CA LEU A 969 -43.19 26.23 65.33
C LEU A 969 -44.66 26.02 64.94
N GLY A 970 -44.98 24.86 64.37
CA GLY A 970 -46.36 24.44 64.21
C GLY A 970 -47.09 24.40 65.57
N LYS A 971 -48.42 24.59 65.56
CA LYS A 971 -49.26 24.49 66.76
C LYS A 971 -49.03 23.19 67.54
N ASP A 972 -48.65 22.11 66.86
CA ASP A 972 -48.50 20.77 67.45
C ASP A 972 -47.26 20.61 68.36
N LEU A 973 -46.16 21.34 68.13
CA LEU A 973 -44.98 21.29 68.99
C LEU A 973 -45.19 22.10 70.29
N ILE A 974 -45.89 23.22 70.21
CA ILE A 974 -46.32 24.04 71.36
C ILE A 974 -47.37 23.28 72.18
N MET A 975 -48.26 22.54 71.52
CA MET A 975 -49.20 21.65 72.18
C MET A 975 -48.58 20.33 72.62
N ALA A 976 -47.29 20.03 72.36
CA ALA A 976 -46.72 18.74 72.74
C ALA A 976 -46.86 18.42 74.24
N PRO A 977 -46.59 19.34 75.20
CA PRO A 977 -46.87 19.08 76.61
C PRO A 977 -48.37 18.87 76.89
N VAL A 978 -49.23 19.65 76.24
CA VAL A 978 -50.70 19.57 76.38
C VAL A 978 -51.26 18.26 75.81
N ASN A 979 -50.71 17.80 74.68
CA ASN A 979 -51.07 16.57 74.01
C ASN A 979 -50.51 15.36 74.76
N ILE A 980 -49.31 15.44 75.34
CA ILE A 980 -48.79 14.42 76.27
C ILE A 980 -49.70 14.32 77.49
N ILE A 981 -50.11 15.45 78.09
CA ILE A 981 -51.06 15.46 79.22
C ILE A 981 -52.41 14.89 78.79
N LYS A 982 -52.97 15.33 77.65
CA LYS A 982 -54.23 14.83 77.10
C LYS A 982 -54.17 13.31 76.85
N ARG A 983 -53.09 12.82 76.23
CA ARG A 983 -52.86 11.38 75.99
C ARG A 983 -52.62 10.59 77.29
N THR A 984 -52.04 11.22 78.31
CA THR A 984 -51.88 10.64 79.66
C THR A 984 -53.23 10.52 80.37
N VAL A 985 -54.12 11.51 80.20
CA VAL A 985 -55.49 11.50 80.75
C VAL A 985 -56.40 10.53 79.98
N ASP A 986 -56.23 10.41 78.66
CA ASP A 986 -57.00 9.48 77.82
C ASP A 986 -56.50 8.02 77.94
N LEU A 987 -55.32 7.82 78.55
CA LEU A 987 -54.65 6.52 78.68
C LEU A 987 -55.50 5.43 79.37
N PRO A 988 -56.24 5.70 80.48
CA PRO A 988 -57.08 4.70 81.13
C PRO A 988 -58.23 4.22 80.24
N VAL A 989 -58.78 5.09 79.39
CA VAL A 989 -59.88 4.76 78.47
C VAL A 989 -59.40 3.82 77.36
N LYS A 990 -58.21 4.07 76.80
CA LYS A 990 -57.59 3.17 75.81
C LYS A 990 -57.10 1.85 76.42
N LEU A 991 -56.61 1.84 77.66
CA LEU A 991 -56.23 0.60 78.35
C LEU A 991 -57.45 -0.31 78.60
N LEU A 992 -58.61 0.28 78.92
CA LEU A 992 -59.89 -0.43 79.06
C LEU A 992 -60.41 -0.99 77.72
N GLN A 993 -60.15 -0.30 76.60
CA GLN A 993 -60.45 -0.80 75.25
C GLN A 993 -59.51 -1.94 74.82
N TRP A 994 -58.24 -1.89 75.23
CA TRP A 994 -57.25 -2.95 74.97
C TRP A 994 -57.53 -4.24 75.78
N LEU A 995 -58.03 -4.12 77.01
CA LEU A 995 -58.41 -5.26 77.87
C LEU A 995 -59.76 -5.92 77.49
N ASN A 996 -60.67 -5.19 76.82
CA ASN A 996 -61.99 -5.68 76.41
C ASN A 996 -62.04 -6.27 74.98
N GLY A 997 -60.89 -6.64 74.41
CA GLY A 997 -60.81 -7.67 73.37
C GLY A 997 -61.70 -7.46 72.12
N THR A 998 -61.82 -6.25 71.59
CA THR A 998 -62.41 -6.02 70.26
C THR A 998 -61.55 -5.04 69.46
N SER A 999 -60.68 -5.59 68.60
CA SER A 999 -60.20 -4.85 67.42
C SER A 999 -60.20 -5.78 66.22
N GLN A 1000 -61.18 -5.54 65.34
CA GLN A 1000 -61.12 -5.96 63.95
C GLN A 1000 -59.96 -5.24 63.27
N LYS A 1001 -59.20 -6.02 62.49
CA LYS A 1001 -58.27 -5.52 61.47
C LYS A 1001 -59.03 -4.79 60.38
N SER A 1002 -58.53 -3.63 59.97
CA SER A 1002 -58.49 -3.22 58.57
C SER A 1002 -57.24 -2.37 58.33
N GLU A 1003 -56.51 -2.80 57.32
CA GLU A 1003 -55.32 -2.27 56.61
C GLU A 1003 -54.79 -0.88 56.93
#